data_AF-A0A920BE99-F1
#
_entry.id   AF-A0A920BE99-F1
#
_cell.length_a   1.000
_cell.length_b   1.000
_cell.length_c   1.000
_cell.angle_alpha   90.00
_cell.angle_beta   90.00
_cell.angle_gamma   90.00
#
_symmetry.space_group_name_H-M   'P 1'
#
loop_
_entity.id
_entity.type
_entity.pdbx_description
1 polymer ?
#
loop_
_entity_poly.entity_id
_entity_poly.type
_entity_poly.pdbx_seq_one_letter_code
_entity_poly.pdbx_strand_id
1 'polypeptide(L)'
;MERLYLLKKNRFKNVDEFDRFRLQMMEQIGELSKVILDRLLDRTIVRTFSKFQVVVHLGNRRVVEIHALEGLPQVPLTLIFDEPQTLLELFVYLGHSDYDLTYDLKDEMASLIAHFTPELMKVNQHLIAEKFSELMLTPYAANVLELMFDISDTIGSTKTPQTLIGCFLPECNQMRFLLRNLTYHQHPVCKHTLNALRNAQLELNRLRENYPELYQFLKPSHILALKWGMLFHDVGKIDPQTKHQISGTAIASNALERLGYDDPEMTNLVSLLIVHHMTVVQLSKTSAYFDQALQSFFEIADRNLVNVILLYLCNISDYSAVSESNARDTRNLRNFFDETYRVFAEMRTSNQEGDPIDFILTYLDQKKIDLVTDTRIDLLINRSLQYDLEKAIFEPLKSIHSEELKALNNSKDELNELWRALKLGSLDAEGRDKVTDKLIRKIKQAISETSLKHLTANYNSVISWFFAALPNRFLLGTPPGILSANLQMFQRLDRPAIVSVQANARGRLTGLLIYVHDQPRIHSKVAYALSLKRLNIESGKMNRIVFAGEKVAYCYFLKISVRERGEMIFPREMENSILNNPPPELKIQPQDFVYNTRMQLEYLDDDQKGYVISQETSEKFHDFPVWLGNEPETEQFSRIPEENQRVKITVTDAPLVYFKIIYAFERVGIKIQQAVITTIGHQVIDTFYIKPSDLEKLRLSDFEEYLKQSLMSPSEI
;
A
#
# COMPACT_ATOMS: atom_id res chain seq x y z
N MET A 1 30.50 -39.90 25.26
CA MET A 1 30.47 -40.53 26.60
C MET A 1 31.10 -39.57 27.63
N GLU A 2 30.67 -38.29 27.68
CA GLU A 2 31.32 -37.23 28.49
C GLU A 2 30.40 -36.60 29.56
N ARG A 3 29.12 -36.96 29.62
CA ARG A 3 28.17 -36.46 30.65
C ARG A 3 28.36 -37.05 32.06
N LEU A 4 29.37 -37.89 32.28
CA LEU A 4 29.56 -38.67 33.52
C LEU A 4 30.69 -38.19 34.43
N TYR A 5 31.36 -37.08 34.14
CA TYR A 5 32.50 -36.64 34.98
C TYR A 5 32.08 -36.27 36.43
N LEU A 6 30.83 -35.88 36.64
CA LEU A 6 30.30 -35.57 37.99
C LEU A 6 29.80 -36.79 38.78
N LEU A 7 29.61 -37.95 38.13
CA LEU A 7 29.27 -39.23 38.78
C LEU A 7 30.50 -39.95 39.36
N LYS A 8 31.72 -39.46 39.10
CA LYS A 8 32.97 -40.06 39.62
C LYS A 8 33.33 -39.67 41.07
N LYS A 9 32.49 -38.90 41.75
CA LYS A 9 32.60 -38.67 43.21
C LYS A 9 31.30 -39.10 43.88
N ASN A 10 31.38 -39.83 45.00
CA ASN A 10 30.25 -40.28 45.86
C ASN A 10 29.51 -39.09 46.54
N ARG A 11 29.14 -38.06 45.77
CA ARG A 11 28.54 -36.83 46.29
C ARG A 11 27.00 -36.88 46.28
N PHE A 12 26.42 -37.68 45.39
CA PHE A 12 24.97 -37.88 45.24
C PHE A 12 24.69 -39.37 45.04
N LYS A 13 23.65 -39.91 45.67
CA LYS A 13 23.30 -41.35 45.65
C LYS A 13 22.54 -41.74 44.38
N ASN A 14 21.82 -40.81 43.77
CA ASN A 14 21.07 -41.03 42.52
C ASN A 14 20.95 -39.73 41.70
N VAL A 15 20.40 -39.87 40.48
CA VAL A 15 20.22 -38.75 39.54
C VAL A 15 19.24 -37.71 40.08
N ASP A 16 18.17 -38.12 40.78
CA ASP A 16 17.18 -37.20 41.36
C ASP A 16 17.76 -36.31 42.46
N GLU A 17 18.71 -36.82 43.24
CA GLU A 17 19.44 -36.05 44.26
C GLU A 17 20.38 -35.04 43.60
N PHE A 18 21.06 -35.42 42.52
CA PHE A 18 21.86 -34.50 41.72
C PHE A 18 21.00 -33.40 41.07
N ASP A 19 19.88 -33.75 40.45
CA ASP A 19 19.01 -32.77 39.79
C ASP A 19 18.34 -31.82 40.77
N ARG A 20 17.90 -32.30 41.95
CA ARG A 20 17.43 -31.41 43.03
C ARG A 20 18.51 -30.45 43.49
N PHE A 21 19.73 -30.94 43.72
CA PHE A 21 20.85 -30.08 44.09
C PHE A 21 21.16 -29.06 42.99
N ARG A 22 21.16 -29.47 41.71
CA ARG A 22 21.37 -28.58 40.56
C ARG A 22 20.31 -27.48 40.49
N LEU A 23 19.02 -27.84 40.61
CA LEU A 23 17.91 -26.88 40.59
C LEU A 23 18.00 -25.91 41.78
N GLN A 24 18.28 -26.41 42.99
CA GLN A 24 18.48 -25.59 44.18
C GLN A 24 19.66 -24.63 44.02
N MET A 25 20.77 -25.08 43.44
CA MET A 25 21.92 -24.21 43.14
C MET A 25 21.57 -23.14 42.10
N MET A 26 20.80 -23.49 41.06
CA MET A 26 20.34 -22.50 40.08
C MET A 26 19.44 -21.45 40.72
N GLU A 27 18.54 -21.86 41.61
CA GLU A 27 17.67 -20.97 42.39
C GLU A 27 18.50 -20.05 43.30
N GLN A 28 19.43 -20.60 44.09
CA GLN A 28 20.30 -19.82 44.97
C GLN A 28 21.19 -18.83 44.23
N ILE A 29 21.75 -19.22 43.08
CA ILE A 29 22.52 -18.30 42.22
C ILE A 29 21.60 -17.19 41.68
N GLY A 30 20.37 -17.54 41.30
CA GLY A 30 19.35 -16.59 40.87
C GLY A 30 19.01 -15.57 41.96
N GLU A 31 18.76 -16.03 43.19
CA GLU A 31 18.49 -15.17 44.35
C GLU A 31 19.68 -14.26 44.67
N LEU A 32 20.89 -14.82 44.73
CA LEU A 32 22.10 -14.04 45.02
C LEU A 32 22.35 -12.97 43.95
N SER A 33 22.20 -13.35 42.67
CA SER A 33 22.32 -12.41 41.54
C SER A 33 21.33 -11.26 41.67
N LYS A 34 20.06 -11.56 42.00
CA LYS A 34 19.02 -10.56 42.21
C LYS A 34 19.36 -9.61 43.37
N VAL A 35 19.77 -10.14 44.52
CA VAL A 35 20.15 -9.31 45.69
C VAL A 35 21.35 -8.40 45.39
N ILE A 36 22.35 -8.91 44.65
CA ILE A 36 23.50 -8.11 44.23
C ILE A 36 23.06 -6.99 43.28
N LEU A 37 22.24 -7.31 42.27
CA LEU A 37 21.71 -6.33 41.33
C LEU A 37 20.87 -5.26 42.04
N ASP A 38 19.97 -5.65 42.94
CA ASP A 38 19.12 -4.73 43.69
C ASP A 38 19.99 -3.75 44.49
N ARG A 39 21.01 -4.23 45.22
CA ARG A 39 21.94 -3.36 45.96
C ARG A 39 22.82 -2.46 45.08
N LEU A 40 23.22 -2.94 43.90
CA LEU A 40 24.03 -2.15 42.96
C LEU A 40 23.22 -1.03 42.28
N LEU A 41 21.93 -1.29 42.08
CA LEU A 41 21.01 -0.35 41.42
C LEU A 41 20.27 0.55 42.42
N ASP A 42 20.26 0.25 43.71
CA ASP A 42 19.72 1.09 44.78
C ASP A 42 20.62 2.32 45.06
N ARG A 43 20.75 3.17 44.04
CA ARG A 43 21.50 4.42 44.07
C ARG A 43 20.96 5.38 43.03
N THR A 44 21.21 6.65 43.27
CA THR A 44 20.92 7.72 42.30
C THR A 44 22.17 8.12 41.52
N ILE A 45 21.96 8.57 40.30
CA ILE A 45 22.97 9.20 39.44
C ILE A 45 22.45 10.56 38.99
N VAL A 46 23.37 11.51 38.80
CA VAL A 46 23.04 12.80 38.19
C VAL A 46 23.37 12.76 36.71
N ARG A 47 22.49 13.33 35.88
CA ARG A 47 22.72 13.59 34.46
C ARG A 47 22.52 15.07 34.20
N THR A 48 23.46 15.65 33.47
CA THR A 48 23.54 17.09 33.23
C THR A 48 23.24 17.37 31.77
N PHE A 49 22.34 18.31 31.53
CA PHE A 49 21.89 18.79 30.23
C PHE A 49 22.25 20.27 30.06
N SER A 50 21.83 20.86 28.94
CA SER A 50 22.13 22.25 28.56
C SER A 50 21.67 23.29 29.59
N LYS A 51 20.46 23.14 30.15
CA LYS A 51 19.83 24.08 31.11
C LYS A 51 19.49 23.46 32.48
N PHE A 52 19.54 22.14 32.60
CA PHE A 52 19.05 21.44 33.79
C PHE A 52 19.86 20.18 34.14
N GLN A 53 19.62 19.63 35.32
CA GLN A 53 20.12 18.35 35.78
C GLN A 53 18.96 17.47 36.20
N VAL A 54 19.10 16.15 36.02
CA VAL A 54 18.14 15.17 36.52
C VAL A 54 18.83 14.18 37.43
N VAL A 55 18.12 13.80 38.49
CA VAL A 55 18.53 12.74 39.41
C VAL A 55 17.75 11.49 39.04
N VAL A 56 18.45 10.43 38.66
CA VAL A 56 17.85 9.16 38.24
C VAL A 56 18.17 8.08 39.25
N HIS A 57 17.14 7.42 39.76
CA HIS A 57 17.27 6.22 40.57
C HIS A 57 17.40 4.98 39.67
N LEU A 58 18.53 4.28 39.74
CA LEU A 58 18.83 3.17 38.81
C LEU A 58 17.95 1.93 39.03
N GLY A 59 17.64 1.58 40.28
CA GLY A 59 16.85 0.40 40.64
C GLY A 59 15.41 0.49 40.18
N ASN A 60 14.75 1.59 40.54
CA ASN A 60 13.38 1.86 40.12
C ASN A 60 13.27 2.43 38.70
N ARG A 61 14.40 2.71 38.04
CA ARG A 61 14.48 3.24 36.67
C ARG A 61 13.64 4.50 36.47
N ARG A 62 13.77 5.44 37.41
CA ARG A 62 12.96 6.67 37.43
C ARG A 62 13.80 7.91 37.64
N VAL A 63 13.45 8.98 36.94
CA VAL A 63 13.85 10.32 37.34
C VAL A 63 13.06 10.68 38.58
N VAL A 64 13.76 11.05 39.64
CA VAL A 64 13.17 11.40 40.94
C VAL A 64 13.15 12.91 41.17
N GLU A 65 14.09 13.65 40.61
CA GLU A 65 14.20 15.10 40.76
C GLU A 65 14.76 15.75 39.48
N ILE A 66 14.37 17.01 39.25
CA ILE A 66 14.86 17.87 38.17
C ILE A 66 15.29 19.20 38.79
N HIS A 67 16.50 19.65 38.48
CA HIS A 67 17.12 20.85 39.05
C HIS A 67 17.60 21.79 37.95
N ALA A 68 17.53 23.10 38.17
CA ALA A 68 18.21 24.09 37.33
C ALA A 68 19.73 23.98 37.50
N LEU A 69 20.51 24.42 36.50
CA LEU A 69 21.98 24.45 36.60
C LEU A 69 22.50 25.50 37.59
N GLU A 70 21.78 26.62 37.75
CA GLU A 70 22.13 27.68 38.69
C GLU A 70 21.61 27.33 40.08
N GLY A 71 22.47 27.39 41.10
CA GLY A 71 22.27 26.89 42.47
C GLY A 71 21.20 27.60 43.32
N LEU A 72 20.09 28.01 42.72
CA LEU A 72 18.90 28.46 43.41
C LEU A 72 18.08 27.22 43.85
N PRO A 73 17.79 27.06 45.15
CA PRO A 73 16.90 25.99 45.59
C PRO A 73 15.47 26.23 45.06
N GLN A 74 14.87 25.19 44.46
CA GLN A 74 13.47 25.11 44.02
C GLN A 74 13.06 26.12 42.93
N VAL A 75 13.69 26.04 41.76
CA VAL A 75 13.21 26.75 40.56
C VAL A 75 11.99 26.00 39.97
N PRO A 76 10.83 26.67 39.76
CA PRO A 76 9.67 26.07 39.12
C PRO A 76 10.01 25.44 37.75
N LEU A 77 9.42 24.29 37.44
CA LEU A 77 9.64 23.61 36.15
C LEU A 77 9.29 24.49 34.94
N THR A 78 8.35 25.43 35.06
CA THR A 78 8.00 26.38 33.99
C THR A 78 9.13 27.35 33.63
N LEU A 79 10.06 27.62 34.56
CA LEU A 79 11.25 28.43 34.30
C LEU A 79 12.42 27.58 33.77
N ILE A 80 12.48 26.30 34.14
CA ILE A 80 13.49 25.37 33.62
C ILE A 80 13.15 24.97 32.18
N PHE A 81 11.88 24.69 31.91
CA PHE A 81 11.32 24.31 30.63
C PHE A 81 10.57 25.47 29.99
N ASP A 82 11.21 26.64 29.99
CA ASP A 82 10.70 27.87 29.38
C ASP A 82 10.53 27.71 27.86
N GLU A 83 11.45 26.99 27.24
CA GLU A 83 11.45 26.63 25.82
C GLU A 83 11.07 25.16 25.60
N PRO A 84 10.21 24.86 24.60
CA PRO A 84 9.79 23.49 24.32
C PRO A 84 10.95 22.52 24.04
N GLN A 85 12.02 22.97 23.39
CA GLN A 85 13.18 22.14 23.07
C GLN A 85 13.91 21.61 24.31
N THR A 86 13.97 22.37 25.40
CA THR A 86 14.63 21.97 26.64
C THR A 86 13.85 20.84 27.31
N LEU A 87 12.52 20.89 27.25
CA LEU A 87 11.68 19.78 27.68
C LEU A 87 11.86 18.55 26.78
N LEU A 88 11.90 18.75 25.46
CA LEU A 88 12.10 17.65 24.53
C LEU A 88 13.49 17.00 24.69
N GLU A 89 14.53 17.74 25.12
CA GLU A 89 15.84 17.18 25.47
C GLU A 89 15.75 16.13 26.60
N LEU A 90 14.95 16.40 27.64
CA LEU A 90 14.64 15.42 28.69
C LEU A 90 13.96 14.18 28.09
N PHE A 91 12.96 14.39 27.25
CA PHE A 91 12.19 13.30 26.64
C PHE A 91 13.02 12.44 25.69
N VAL A 92 13.93 13.03 24.90
CA VAL A 92 14.90 12.28 24.10
C VAL A 92 15.78 11.40 24.99
N TYR A 93 16.22 11.91 26.14
CA TYR A 93 16.99 11.11 27.09
C TYR A 93 16.20 9.93 27.67
N LEU A 94 14.95 10.15 28.07
CA LEU A 94 14.06 9.07 28.54
C LEU A 94 13.83 8.03 27.44
N GLY A 95 13.69 8.47 26.19
CA GLY A 95 13.51 7.60 25.03
C GLY A 95 14.68 6.65 24.76
N HIS A 96 15.90 7.01 25.20
CA HIS A 96 17.06 6.12 25.13
C HIS A 96 17.17 5.15 26.32
N SER A 97 16.56 5.47 27.47
CA SER A 97 16.87 4.82 28.75
C SER A 97 15.72 4.00 29.34
N ASP A 98 14.52 4.05 28.77
CA ASP A 98 13.31 3.43 29.33
C ASP A 98 13.17 3.74 30.82
N TYR A 99 13.45 5.00 31.13
CA TYR A 99 13.25 5.60 32.44
C TYR A 99 11.89 6.30 32.44
N ASP A 100 11.20 6.20 33.56
CA ASP A 100 9.94 6.90 33.79
C ASP A 100 10.15 8.09 34.73
N LEU A 101 9.16 8.95 34.87
CA LEU A 101 9.13 9.97 35.90
C LEU A 101 8.39 9.45 37.14
N THR A 102 8.72 9.96 38.33
CA THR A 102 7.88 9.77 39.51
C THR A 102 6.50 10.41 39.31
N TYR A 103 5.49 9.94 40.04
CA TYR A 103 4.14 10.51 39.97
C TYR A 103 4.15 12.00 40.36
N ASP A 104 4.90 12.36 41.40
CA ASP A 104 5.02 13.75 41.85
C ASP A 104 5.57 14.67 40.74
N LEU A 105 6.58 14.22 39.99
CA LEU A 105 7.10 14.99 38.85
C LEU A 105 6.10 15.07 37.70
N LYS A 106 5.34 14.01 37.42
CA LYS A 106 4.29 14.04 36.38
C LYS A 106 3.22 15.08 36.73
N ASP A 107 2.82 15.14 37.99
CA ASP A 107 1.85 16.12 38.49
C ASP A 107 2.43 17.55 38.45
N GLU A 108 3.68 17.74 38.84
CA GLU A 108 4.36 19.05 38.75
C GLU A 108 4.47 19.53 37.29
N MET A 109 4.80 18.62 36.36
CA MET A 109 4.90 18.90 34.94
C MET A 109 3.56 19.24 34.29
N ALA A 110 2.42 18.90 34.90
CA ALA A 110 1.11 19.32 34.38
C ALA A 110 0.98 20.85 34.32
N SER A 111 1.72 21.58 35.18
CA SER A 111 1.78 23.05 35.14
C SER A 111 2.34 23.61 33.82
N LEU A 112 3.13 22.82 33.07
CA LEU A 112 3.71 23.22 31.78
C LEU A 112 2.66 23.32 30.67
N ILE A 113 1.51 22.65 30.80
CA ILE A 113 0.46 22.64 29.77
C ILE A 113 -0.06 24.06 29.50
N ALA A 114 -0.23 24.87 30.54
CA ALA A 114 -0.66 26.25 30.43
C ALA A 114 0.42 27.19 29.85
N HIS A 115 1.70 26.80 29.94
CA HIS A 115 2.84 27.57 29.44
C HIS A 115 3.04 27.42 27.93
N PHE A 116 2.75 26.23 27.40
CA PHE A 116 2.96 25.89 26.00
C PHE A 116 1.82 26.34 25.07
N THR A 117 1.83 27.63 24.74
CA THR A 117 0.86 28.26 23.83
C THR A 117 1.13 27.96 22.35
N PRO A 118 0.11 28.03 21.47
CA PRO A 118 0.29 27.88 20.02
C PRO A 118 1.31 28.85 19.41
N GLU A 119 1.38 30.09 19.92
CA GLU A 119 2.33 31.10 19.47
C GLU A 119 3.77 30.69 19.78
N LEU A 120 4.01 30.18 20.99
CA LEU A 120 5.33 29.70 21.40
C LEU A 120 5.78 28.50 20.56
N MET A 121 4.85 27.58 20.24
CA MET A 121 5.11 26.44 19.37
C MET A 121 5.48 26.87 17.96
N LYS A 122 4.78 27.87 17.41
CA LYS A 122 5.05 28.40 16.07
C LYS A 122 6.44 29.03 15.97
N VAL A 123 6.89 29.75 17.00
CA VAL A 123 8.23 30.37 17.03
C VAL A 123 9.34 29.30 17.07
N ASN A 124 9.12 28.19 17.78
CA ASN A 124 10.11 27.13 17.97
C ASN A 124 9.93 25.93 17.03
N GLN A 125 9.09 26.06 16.00
CA GLN A 125 8.61 24.96 15.17
C GLN A 125 9.73 24.09 14.59
N HIS A 126 10.80 24.69 14.06
CA HIS A 126 11.94 23.93 13.51
C HIS A 126 12.69 23.11 14.58
N LEU A 127 12.94 23.69 15.74
CA LEU A 127 13.65 23.02 16.85
C LEU A 127 12.80 21.90 17.47
N ILE A 128 11.47 22.10 17.50
CA ILE A 128 10.51 21.07 17.89
C ILE A 128 10.57 19.90 16.91
N ALA A 129 10.56 20.15 15.60
CA ALA A 129 10.67 19.09 14.58
C ALA A 129 11.97 18.28 14.72
N GLU A 130 13.09 18.95 14.93
CA GLU A 130 14.39 18.32 15.15
C GLU A 130 14.36 17.39 16.38
N LYS A 131 13.90 17.88 17.52
CA LYS A 131 13.86 17.10 18.76
C LYS A 131 12.82 15.98 18.74
N PHE A 132 11.67 16.18 18.10
CA PHE A 132 10.73 15.08 17.87
C PHE A 132 11.32 14.01 16.93
N SER A 133 12.12 14.41 15.94
CA SER A 133 12.79 13.45 15.06
C SER A 133 13.80 12.60 15.84
N GLU A 134 14.61 13.23 16.69
CA GLU A 134 15.50 12.53 17.63
C GLU A 134 14.69 11.58 18.54
N LEU A 135 13.63 12.09 19.18
CA LEU A 135 12.79 11.33 20.11
C LEU A 135 12.17 10.11 19.43
N MET A 136 11.58 10.31 18.25
CA MET A 136 10.93 9.25 17.51
C MET A 136 11.94 8.18 17.10
N LEU A 137 13.20 8.52 16.78
CA LEU A 137 14.20 7.52 16.47
C LEU A 137 14.66 6.66 17.67
N THR A 138 14.38 7.09 18.90
CA THR A 138 14.75 6.34 20.11
C THR A 138 14.00 5.01 20.27
N PRO A 139 14.60 3.99 20.92
CA PRO A 139 13.95 2.68 21.11
C PRO A 139 12.70 2.74 21.99
N TYR A 140 12.58 3.71 22.89
CA TYR A 140 11.46 3.80 23.83
C TYR A 140 10.54 5.01 23.57
N ALA A 141 10.51 5.50 22.33
CA ALA A 141 9.66 6.61 21.92
C ALA A 141 8.20 6.45 22.37
N ALA A 142 7.62 5.24 22.25
CA ALA A 142 6.26 4.97 22.68
C ALA A 142 6.03 5.16 24.20
N ASN A 143 7.02 4.84 25.03
CA ASN A 143 6.93 5.01 26.48
C ASN A 143 6.97 6.49 26.86
N VAL A 144 7.78 7.27 26.15
CA VAL A 144 7.85 8.72 26.32
C VAL A 144 6.55 9.39 25.85
N LEU A 145 5.99 8.97 24.71
CA LEU A 145 4.69 9.49 24.27
C LEU A 145 3.57 9.12 25.26
N GLU A 146 3.56 7.90 25.81
CA GLU A 146 2.63 7.52 26.88
C GLU A 146 2.78 8.43 28.10
N LEU A 147 4.02 8.74 28.49
CA LEU A 147 4.30 9.68 29.58
C LEU A 147 3.77 11.08 29.29
N MET A 148 3.94 11.58 28.06
CA MET A 148 3.38 12.87 27.64
C MET A 148 1.84 12.86 27.55
N PHE A 149 1.21 11.70 27.33
CA PHE A 149 -0.24 11.54 27.51
C PHE A 149 -0.60 11.62 28.99
N ASP A 150 0.11 10.90 29.86
CA ASP A 150 -0.20 10.80 31.27
C ASP A 150 -0.02 12.13 32.03
N ILE A 151 0.96 12.95 31.64
CA ILE A 151 1.06 14.35 32.10
C ILE A 151 -0.15 15.10 31.52
N SER A 152 -1.14 15.34 32.38
CA SER A 152 -2.42 15.90 31.97
C SER A 152 -3.05 16.76 33.06
N ASP A 153 -3.69 17.84 32.66
CA ASP A 153 -4.55 18.63 33.53
C ASP A 153 -5.94 17.98 33.52
N THR A 154 -6.23 17.23 34.58
CA THR A 154 -7.49 16.48 34.74
C THR A 154 -8.62 17.31 35.35
N ILE A 155 -8.33 18.54 35.81
CA ILE A 155 -9.26 19.39 36.59
C ILE A 155 -9.66 20.66 35.81
N GLY A 156 -9.05 20.93 34.65
CA GLY A 156 -9.34 22.08 33.80
C GLY A 156 -10.82 22.24 33.39
N SER A 157 -11.25 23.49 33.21
CA SER A 157 -12.63 23.90 32.85
C SER A 157 -13.12 23.47 31.45
N THR A 158 -12.27 22.82 30.64
CA THR A 158 -12.56 22.45 29.25
C THR A 158 -13.19 21.05 29.14
N LYS A 159 -14.10 20.86 28.17
CA LYS A 159 -14.79 19.56 27.94
C LYS A 159 -13.88 18.42 27.45
N THR A 160 -12.62 18.70 27.11
CA THR A 160 -11.64 17.74 26.59
C THR A 160 -10.41 17.69 27.49
N PRO A 161 -9.81 16.50 27.72
CA PRO A 161 -8.59 16.39 28.51
C PRO A 161 -7.46 17.16 27.82
N GLN A 162 -6.68 17.92 28.59
CA GLN A 162 -5.46 18.56 28.10
C GLN A 162 -4.26 17.74 28.55
N THR A 163 -3.53 17.20 27.60
CA THR A 163 -2.30 16.42 27.82
C THR A 163 -1.10 17.23 27.33
N LEU A 164 0.08 16.93 27.88
CA LEU A 164 1.32 17.58 27.44
C LEU A 164 1.61 17.32 25.96
N ILE A 165 1.37 16.10 25.47
CA ILE A 165 1.48 15.82 24.02
C ILE A 165 0.45 16.63 23.22
N GLY A 166 -0.71 16.90 23.79
CA GLY A 166 -1.77 17.74 23.23
C GLY A 166 -1.38 19.18 22.94
N CYS A 167 -0.39 19.72 23.65
CA CYS A 167 0.18 21.06 23.38
C CYS A 167 0.89 21.11 22.02
N PHE A 168 1.48 19.99 21.59
CA PHE A 168 2.16 19.85 20.29
C PHE A 168 1.22 19.30 19.21
N LEU A 169 0.39 18.32 19.60
CA LEU A 169 -0.52 17.57 18.75
C LEU A 169 -1.93 17.53 19.36
N PRO A 170 -2.77 18.56 19.11
CA PRO A 170 -4.12 18.63 19.68
C PRO A 170 -5.02 17.41 19.39
N GLU A 171 -4.76 16.70 18.30
CA GLU A 171 -5.43 15.45 17.93
C GLU A 171 -5.23 14.35 19.00
N CYS A 172 -4.09 14.34 19.70
CA CYS A 172 -3.83 13.42 20.79
C CYS A 172 -4.81 13.60 21.96
N ASN A 173 -5.21 14.84 22.27
CA ASN A 173 -6.26 15.11 23.28
C ASN A 173 -7.60 14.47 22.88
N GLN A 174 -7.92 14.46 21.59
CA GLN A 174 -9.16 13.87 21.07
C GLN A 174 -9.11 12.33 21.02
N MET A 175 -7.92 11.75 20.82
CA MET A 175 -7.71 10.30 20.92
C MET A 175 -7.75 9.78 22.37
N ARG A 176 -7.46 10.63 23.35
CA ARG A 176 -7.44 10.24 24.77
C ARG A 176 -8.85 9.83 25.22
N PHE A 177 -8.95 8.61 25.76
CA PHE A 177 -10.22 7.98 26.19
C PHE A 177 -11.23 7.70 25.07
N LEU A 178 -10.88 7.92 23.80
CA LEU A 178 -11.76 7.64 22.68
C LEU A 178 -11.89 6.12 22.47
N LEU A 179 -13.07 5.57 22.76
CA LEU A 179 -13.41 4.17 22.53
C LEU A 179 -14.13 4.03 21.18
N ARG A 180 -13.59 3.20 20.28
CA ARG A 180 -14.15 2.93 18.95
C ARG A 180 -14.03 1.43 18.63
N ASN A 181 -15.01 0.88 17.93
CA ASN A 181 -15.00 -0.52 17.47
C ASN A 181 -14.73 -1.54 18.60
N LEU A 182 -15.47 -1.42 19.71
CA LEU A 182 -15.37 -2.26 20.93
C LEU A 182 -15.52 -3.77 20.68
N THR A 183 -16.04 -4.18 19.52
CA THR A 183 -16.12 -5.59 19.11
C THR A 183 -14.76 -6.22 18.83
N TYR A 184 -13.75 -5.42 18.47
CA TYR A 184 -12.43 -5.93 18.07
C TYR A 184 -11.27 -5.26 18.82
N HIS A 185 -11.43 -3.99 19.27
CA HIS A 185 -10.40 -3.29 20.03
C HIS A 185 -10.70 -3.34 21.54
N GLN A 186 -9.70 -3.74 22.32
CA GLN A 186 -9.77 -3.83 23.78
C GLN A 186 -9.41 -2.51 24.50
N HIS A 187 -8.92 -1.52 23.76
CA HIS A 187 -8.31 -0.32 24.32
C HIS A 187 -8.83 0.97 23.64
N PRO A 188 -8.82 2.12 24.34
CA PRO A 188 -8.97 3.42 23.71
C PRO A 188 -7.94 3.64 22.59
N VAL A 189 -8.29 4.47 21.60
CA VAL A 189 -7.46 4.72 20.41
C VAL A 189 -6.02 5.10 20.79
N CYS A 190 -5.81 5.95 21.79
CA CYS A 190 -4.47 6.33 22.24
C CYS A 190 -3.65 5.13 22.74
N LYS A 191 -4.24 4.24 23.56
CA LYS A 191 -3.54 3.06 24.11
C LYS A 191 -3.24 2.03 23.02
N HIS A 192 -4.19 1.81 22.10
CA HIS A 192 -3.98 0.97 20.92
C HIS A 192 -2.81 1.48 20.09
N THR A 193 -2.80 2.78 19.78
CA THR A 193 -1.75 3.45 19.01
C THR A 193 -0.37 3.32 19.64
N LEU A 194 -0.27 3.55 20.95
CA LEU A 194 1.00 3.41 21.68
C LEU A 194 1.50 1.96 21.70
N ASN A 195 0.60 0.99 21.87
CA ASN A 195 0.95 -0.44 21.78
C ASN A 195 1.43 -0.82 20.37
N ALA A 196 0.77 -0.30 19.33
CA ALA A 196 1.17 -0.51 17.95
C ALA A 196 2.56 0.11 17.67
N LEU A 197 2.85 1.28 18.22
CA LEU A 197 4.17 1.92 18.13
C LEU A 197 5.27 1.12 18.86
N ARG A 198 4.97 0.54 20.03
CA ARG A 198 5.89 -0.41 20.71
C ARG A 198 6.16 -1.64 19.86
N ASN A 199 5.11 -2.23 19.29
CA ASN A 199 5.24 -3.38 18.41
C ASN A 199 6.09 -3.04 17.17
N ALA A 200 5.95 -1.83 16.61
CA ALA A 200 6.78 -1.39 15.49
C ALA A 200 8.27 -1.36 15.83
N GLN A 201 8.64 -0.93 17.05
CA GLN A 201 10.04 -1.04 17.50
C GLN A 201 10.50 -2.50 17.64
N LEU A 202 9.66 -3.38 18.17
CA LEU A 202 9.98 -4.81 18.29
C LEU A 202 10.16 -5.46 16.90
N GLU A 203 9.31 -5.14 15.94
CA GLU A 203 9.38 -5.67 14.58
C GLU A 203 10.55 -5.07 13.80
N LEU A 204 10.93 -3.80 14.03
CA LEU A 204 12.19 -3.23 13.54
C LEU A 204 13.41 -4.01 14.06
N ASN A 205 13.43 -4.35 15.36
CA ASN A 205 14.50 -5.15 15.94
C ASN A 205 14.53 -6.56 15.34
N ARG A 206 13.37 -7.20 15.18
CA ARG A 206 13.24 -8.52 14.52
C ARG A 206 13.69 -8.48 13.06
N LEU A 207 13.35 -7.43 12.32
CA LEU A 207 13.80 -7.24 10.94
C LEU A 207 15.32 -7.15 10.89
N ARG A 208 15.93 -6.36 11.79
CA ARG A 208 17.39 -6.23 11.89
C ARG A 208 18.09 -7.55 12.21
N GLU A 209 17.49 -8.39 13.03
CA GLU A 209 18.05 -9.69 13.45
C GLU A 209 17.85 -10.79 12.40
N ASN A 210 16.65 -10.90 11.83
CA ASN A 210 16.27 -12.01 10.96
C ASN A 210 16.48 -11.73 9.47
N TYR A 211 16.44 -10.45 9.05
CA TYR A 211 16.58 -10.02 7.66
C TYR A 211 17.53 -8.79 7.57
N PRO A 212 18.78 -8.88 8.05
CA PRO A 212 19.71 -7.75 8.10
C PRO A 212 19.92 -7.10 6.72
N GLU A 213 19.84 -7.89 5.65
CA GLU A 213 19.93 -7.43 4.27
C GLU A 213 18.73 -6.62 3.77
N LEU A 214 17.56 -6.73 4.40
CA LEU A 214 16.44 -5.83 4.17
C LEU A 214 16.58 -4.57 5.03
N TYR A 215 17.01 -4.74 6.28
CA TYR A 215 17.16 -3.63 7.22
C TYR A 215 18.11 -2.54 6.71
N GLN A 216 19.20 -2.90 6.02
CA GLN A 216 20.17 -1.95 5.47
C GLN A 216 19.59 -0.96 4.44
N PHE A 217 18.42 -1.22 3.86
CA PHE A 217 17.75 -0.27 2.95
C PHE A 217 16.99 0.84 3.69
N LEU A 218 16.78 0.72 5.00
CA LEU A 218 16.06 1.70 5.79
C LEU A 218 17.00 2.85 6.24
N LYS A 219 16.65 4.07 5.83
CA LYS A 219 17.25 5.32 6.32
C LYS A 219 16.52 5.82 7.58
N PRO A 220 17.11 6.72 8.37
CA PRO A 220 16.43 7.32 9.51
C PRO A 220 15.08 7.97 9.15
N SER A 221 14.97 8.63 8.00
CA SER A 221 13.70 9.21 7.51
C SER A 221 12.61 8.16 7.30
N HIS A 222 12.95 6.94 6.87
CA HIS A 222 11.99 5.83 6.70
C HIS A 222 11.49 5.32 8.06
N ILE A 223 12.37 5.24 9.06
CA ILE A 223 11.99 4.85 10.44
C ILE A 223 11.11 5.92 11.07
N LEU A 224 11.41 7.20 10.81
CA LEU A 224 10.60 8.32 11.25
C LEU A 224 9.20 8.28 10.62
N ALA A 225 9.12 8.05 9.30
CA ALA A 225 7.85 7.86 8.60
C ALA A 225 7.05 6.68 9.16
N LEU A 226 7.69 5.55 9.47
CA LEU A 226 7.04 4.41 10.13
C LEU A 226 6.41 4.83 11.45
N LYS A 227 7.17 5.49 12.33
CA LYS A 227 6.71 5.81 13.68
C LYS A 227 5.62 6.88 13.69
N TRP A 228 5.70 7.88 12.81
CA TRP A 228 4.59 8.83 12.61
C TRP A 228 3.37 8.16 11.99
N GLY A 229 3.57 7.30 10.98
CA GLY A 229 2.51 6.48 10.40
C GLY A 229 1.80 5.64 11.46
N MET A 230 2.54 5.01 12.38
CA MET A 230 1.97 4.27 13.50
C MET A 230 1.22 5.16 14.50
N LEU A 231 1.72 6.35 14.80
CA LEU A 231 1.01 7.28 15.70
C LEU A 231 -0.31 7.76 15.10
N PHE A 232 -0.38 7.92 13.78
CA PHE A 232 -1.54 8.48 13.10
C PHE A 232 -2.44 7.47 12.37
N HIS A 233 -2.08 6.19 12.30
CA HIS A 233 -2.81 5.19 11.50
C HIS A 233 -4.34 5.16 11.76
N ASP A 234 -4.73 5.40 13.00
CA ASP A 234 -6.11 5.38 13.48
C ASP A 234 -6.67 6.77 13.83
N VAL A 235 -5.93 7.85 13.59
CA VAL A 235 -6.32 9.21 14.00
C VAL A 235 -7.65 9.66 13.38
N GLY A 236 -7.97 9.17 12.18
CA GLY A 236 -9.24 9.45 11.52
C GLY A 236 -10.48 8.94 12.28
N LYS A 237 -10.32 8.07 13.29
CA LYS A 237 -11.43 7.59 14.15
C LYS A 237 -12.00 8.69 15.07
N ILE A 238 -11.30 9.82 15.18
CA ILE A 238 -11.79 11.06 15.81
C ILE A 238 -13.14 11.44 15.20
N ASP A 239 -13.22 11.47 13.86
CA ASP A 239 -14.44 11.77 13.13
C ASP A 239 -15.18 10.47 12.75
N PRO A 240 -16.36 10.20 13.34
CA PRO A 240 -17.12 9.00 13.03
C PRO A 240 -17.85 9.04 11.68
N GLN A 241 -17.97 10.20 11.04
CA GLN A 241 -18.76 10.37 9.83
C GLN A 241 -17.98 10.07 8.55
N THR A 242 -16.65 10.05 8.62
CA THR A 242 -15.78 9.87 7.46
C THR A 242 -15.05 8.52 7.51
N LYS A 243 -14.61 8.02 6.34
CA LYS A 243 -13.74 6.84 6.29
C LYS A 243 -12.41 7.22 6.96
N HIS A 244 -12.16 6.72 8.16
CA HIS A 244 -11.00 7.10 8.99
C HIS A 244 -9.63 6.93 8.30
N GLN A 245 -9.48 5.96 7.41
CA GLN A 245 -8.24 5.80 6.61
C GLN A 245 -7.98 7.01 5.70
N ILE A 246 -9.04 7.66 5.20
CA ILE A 246 -8.96 8.83 4.33
C ILE A 246 -8.81 10.09 5.18
N SER A 247 -9.70 10.33 6.15
CA SER A 247 -9.62 11.53 6.99
C SER A 247 -8.36 11.57 7.85
N GLY A 248 -7.85 10.41 8.26
CA GLY A 248 -6.61 10.30 9.05
C GLY A 248 -5.38 10.86 8.33
N THR A 249 -5.29 10.72 7.01
CA THR A 249 -4.16 11.28 6.23
C THR A 249 -4.14 12.81 6.25
N ALA A 250 -5.30 13.47 6.11
CA ALA A 250 -5.39 14.93 6.15
C ALA A 250 -5.01 15.47 7.54
N ILE A 251 -5.51 14.79 8.58
CA ILE A 251 -5.19 15.11 9.97
C ILE A 251 -3.68 14.95 10.23
N ALA A 252 -3.09 13.85 9.79
CA ALA A 252 -1.66 13.59 9.96
C ALA A 252 -0.79 14.60 9.21
N SER A 253 -1.14 14.95 7.97
CA SER A 253 -0.41 15.96 7.19
C SER A 253 -0.42 17.32 7.90
N ASN A 254 -1.58 17.78 8.37
CA ASN A 254 -1.69 19.05 9.11
C ASN A 254 -0.94 19.01 10.44
N ALA A 255 -0.92 17.85 11.10
CA ALA A 255 -0.21 17.66 12.36
C ALA A 255 1.31 17.70 12.17
N LEU A 256 1.83 17.01 11.16
CA LEU A 256 3.27 17.02 10.83
C LEU A 256 3.73 18.42 10.37
N GLU A 257 2.94 19.10 9.54
CA GLU A 257 3.23 20.47 9.13
C GLU A 257 3.30 21.40 10.35
N ARG A 258 2.32 21.33 11.26
CA ARG A 258 2.32 22.13 12.50
C ARG A 258 3.53 21.83 13.38
N LEU A 259 4.04 20.61 13.39
CA LEU A 259 5.27 20.25 14.09
C LEU A 259 6.54 20.76 13.41
N GLY A 260 6.47 21.20 12.16
CA GLY A 260 7.62 21.72 11.40
C GLY A 260 8.21 20.76 10.38
N TYR A 261 7.52 19.67 10.05
CA TYR A 261 7.94 18.79 8.97
C TYR A 261 7.52 19.34 7.62
N ASP A 262 8.49 19.54 6.73
CA ASP A 262 8.31 20.05 5.37
C ASP A 262 8.63 19.03 4.28
N ASP A 263 9.33 17.94 4.62
CA ASP A 263 9.68 16.83 3.72
C ASP A 263 8.44 16.15 3.11
N PRO A 264 8.20 16.33 1.79
CA PRO A 264 7.08 15.71 1.10
C PRO A 264 7.20 14.19 1.00
N GLU A 265 8.40 13.64 0.85
CA GLU A 265 8.59 12.19 0.73
C GLU A 265 8.18 11.49 2.03
N MET A 266 8.64 12.01 3.17
CA MET A 266 8.25 11.51 4.49
C MET A 266 6.73 11.61 4.70
N THR A 267 6.12 12.75 4.35
CA THR A 267 4.67 12.96 4.48
C THR A 267 3.86 12.01 3.60
N ASN A 268 4.33 11.74 2.38
CA ASN A 268 3.72 10.78 1.46
C ASN A 268 3.85 9.34 1.98
N LEU A 269 5.00 8.98 2.56
CA LEU A 269 5.17 7.68 3.22
C LEU A 269 4.24 7.52 4.42
N VAL A 270 4.11 8.54 5.28
CA VAL A 270 3.16 8.53 6.39
C VAL A 270 1.73 8.32 5.88
N SER A 271 1.33 9.04 4.83
CA SER A 271 0.00 8.89 4.23
C SER A 271 -0.22 7.50 3.63
N LEU A 272 0.78 6.93 2.94
CA LEU A 272 0.75 5.56 2.43
C LEU A 272 0.49 4.55 3.56
N LEU A 273 1.21 4.69 4.68
CA LEU A 273 1.08 3.80 5.83
C LEU A 273 -0.30 3.92 6.49
N ILE A 274 -0.81 5.14 6.67
CA ILE A 274 -2.15 5.36 7.26
C ILE A 274 -3.24 4.75 6.38
N VAL A 275 -3.17 4.91 5.05
CA VAL A 275 -4.20 4.36 4.16
C VAL A 275 -4.17 2.83 4.12
N HIS A 276 -2.96 2.27 4.13
CA HIS A 276 -2.75 0.84 3.93
C HIS A 276 -2.40 0.06 5.21
N HIS A 277 -2.64 0.61 6.40
CA HIS A 277 -2.28 -0.02 7.68
C HIS A 277 -2.94 -1.39 7.94
N MET A 278 -4.00 -1.73 7.20
CA MET A 278 -4.65 -3.05 7.24
C MET A 278 -4.59 -3.82 5.90
N THR A 279 -4.03 -3.22 4.84
CA THR A 279 -4.12 -3.81 3.50
C THR A 279 -3.33 -5.11 3.39
N VAL A 280 -2.11 -5.17 3.94
CA VAL A 280 -1.28 -6.38 3.89
C VAL A 280 -1.92 -7.51 4.71
N VAL A 281 -2.58 -7.20 5.84
CA VAL A 281 -3.36 -8.17 6.62
C VAL A 281 -4.51 -8.77 5.79
N GLN A 282 -5.18 -7.95 4.97
CA GLN A 282 -6.26 -8.41 4.10
C GLN A 282 -5.72 -9.28 2.95
N LEU A 283 -4.61 -8.86 2.34
CA LEU A 283 -3.93 -9.60 1.28
C LEU A 283 -3.46 -10.97 1.79
N SER A 284 -2.84 -11.04 2.98
CA SER A 284 -2.35 -12.29 3.56
C SER A 284 -3.47 -13.29 3.90
N LYS A 285 -4.71 -12.82 4.08
CA LYS A 285 -5.88 -13.67 4.31
C LYS A 285 -6.53 -14.17 3.02
N THR A 286 -6.18 -13.57 1.88
CA THR A 286 -6.73 -13.93 0.56
C THR A 286 -5.90 -15.09 -0.03
N SER A 287 -5.95 -16.26 0.61
CA SER A 287 -5.11 -17.42 0.26
C SER A 287 -5.43 -18.07 -1.09
N ALA A 288 -6.58 -17.77 -1.69
CA ALA A 288 -7.00 -18.36 -2.97
C ALA A 288 -6.19 -17.82 -4.18
N TYR A 289 -5.59 -16.63 -4.07
CA TYR A 289 -4.89 -15.98 -5.18
C TYR A 289 -3.61 -15.29 -4.69
N PHE A 290 -2.62 -16.09 -4.28
CA PHE A 290 -1.37 -15.57 -3.73
C PHE A 290 -0.64 -14.62 -4.69
N ASP A 291 -0.50 -14.98 -5.97
CA ASP A 291 0.20 -14.16 -6.96
C ASP A 291 -0.47 -12.80 -7.18
N GLN A 292 -1.81 -12.77 -7.16
CA GLN A 292 -2.60 -11.54 -7.20
C GLN A 292 -2.33 -10.67 -5.97
N ALA A 293 -2.29 -11.30 -4.80
CA ALA A 293 -2.05 -10.59 -3.55
C ALA A 293 -0.63 -10.00 -3.53
N LEU A 294 0.35 -10.76 -4.01
CA LEU A 294 1.74 -10.33 -4.14
C LEU A 294 1.88 -9.17 -5.16
N GLN A 295 1.27 -9.30 -6.35
CA GLN A 295 1.23 -8.21 -7.34
C GLN A 295 0.59 -6.95 -6.75
N SER A 296 -0.54 -7.10 -6.05
CA SER A 296 -1.23 -5.97 -5.43
C SER A 296 -0.36 -5.32 -4.37
N PHE A 297 0.36 -6.12 -3.57
CA PHE A 297 1.26 -5.61 -2.54
C PHE A 297 2.41 -4.80 -3.15
N PHE A 298 3.07 -5.30 -4.19
CA PHE A 298 4.13 -4.56 -4.88
C PHE A 298 3.64 -3.28 -5.54
N GLU A 299 2.44 -3.29 -6.13
CA GLU A 299 1.85 -2.09 -6.73
C GLU A 299 1.49 -1.03 -5.67
N ILE A 300 0.95 -1.44 -4.52
CA ILE A 300 0.69 -0.53 -3.40
C ILE A 300 2.01 0.05 -2.86
N ALA A 301 3.07 -0.76 -2.85
CA ALA A 301 4.40 -0.33 -2.48
C ALA A 301 5.10 0.51 -3.57
N ASP A 302 4.44 0.86 -4.68
CA ASP A 302 5.04 1.53 -5.84
C ASP A 302 6.32 0.84 -6.36
N ARG A 303 6.35 -0.49 -6.25
CA ARG A 303 7.50 -1.35 -6.57
C ARG A 303 8.79 -0.93 -5.86
N ASN A 304 8.68 -0.21 -4.75
CA ASN A 304 9.79 0.24 -3.95
C ASN A 304 9.98 -0.70 -2.74
N LEU A 305 11.18 -1.25 -2.59
CA LEU A 305 11.49 -2.18 -1.51
C LEU A 305 11.31 -1.57 -0.11
N VAL A 306 11.65 -0.29 0.06
CA VAL A 306 11.44 0.42 1.32
C VAL A 306 9.95 0.43 1.67
N ASN A 307 9.09 0.76 0.71
CA ASN A 307 7.64 0.77 0.93
C ASN A 307 7.09 -0.62 1.28
N VAL A 308 7.59 -1.68 0.65
CA VAL A 308 7.25 -3.08 1.00
C VAL A 308 7.57 -3.36 2.47
N ILE A 309 8.77 -2.99 2.90
CA ILE A 309 9.22 -3.18 4.30
C ILE A 309 8.35 -2.37 5.26
N LEU A 310 8.15 -1.07 4.98
CA LEU A 310 7.39 -0.18 5.86
C LEU A 310 5.91 -0.60 5.98
N LEU A 311 5.27 -0.97 4.87
CA LEU A 311 3.89 -1.46 4.86
C LEU A 311 3.75 -2.74 5.67
N TYR A 312 4.68 -3.69 5.52
CA TYR A 312 4.71 -4.90 6.33
C TYR A 312 4.85 -4.57 7.82
N LEU A 313 5.85 -3.78 8.20
CA LEU A 313 6.11 -3.38 9.59
C LEU A 313 4.90 -2.69 10.21
N CYS A 314 4.26 -1.77 9.47
CA CYS A 314 3.06 -1.08 9.93
C CYS A 314 1.90 -2.07 10.17
N ASN A 315 1.60 -2.92 9.18
CA ASN A 315 0.48 -3.86 9.24
C ASN A 315 0.64 -4.90 10.36
N ILE A 316 1.84 -5.49 10.51
CA ILE A 316 2.06 -6.50 11.55
C ILE A 316 2.03 -5.91 12.95
N SER A 317 2.49 -4.67 13.11
CA SER A 317 2.52 -3.97 14.39
C SER A 317 1.13 -3.57 14.87
N ASP A 318 0.32 -3.02 13.96
CA ASP A 318 -1.09 -2.71 14.22
C ASP A 318 -1.88 -4.00 14.50
N TYR A 319 -1.79 -4.99 13.61
CA TYR A 319 -2.50 -6.26 13.77
C TYR A 319 -2.25 -6.91 15.13
N SER A 320 -0.98 -6.92 15.57
CA SER A 320 -0.57 -7.49 16.86
C SER A 320 -1.03 -6.66 18.07
N ALA A 321 -1.30 -5.36 17.89
CA ALA A 321 -1.76 -4.47 18.97
C ALA A 321 -3.27 -4.56 19.24
N VAL A 322 -4.06 -5.08 18.30
CA VAL A 322 -5.52 -5.18 18.42
C VAL A 322 -5.98 -6.07 19.58
N SER A 323 -5.37 -7.26 19.73
CA SER A 323 -5.70 -8.21 20.79
C SER A 323 -4.58 -9.23 21.04
N GLU A 324 -4.58 -9.87 22.21
CA GLU A 324 -3.66 -10.99 22.50
C GLU A 324 -3.79 -12.15 21.50
N SER A 325 -5.01 -12.41 21.01
CA SER A 325 -5.23 -13.46 20.01
C SER A 325 -4.52 -13.13 18.70
N ASN A 326 -4.60 -11.88 18.24
CA ASN A 326 -3.93 -11.45 17.03
C ASN A 326 -2.41 -11.46 17.20
N ALA A 327 -1.90 -11.05 18.36
CA ALA A 327 -0.47 -11.11 18.67
C ALA A 327 0.09 -12.55 18.56
N ARG A 328 -0.73 -13.56 18.89
CA ARG A 328 -0.39 -14.98 18.75
C ARG A 328 -0.60 -15.51 17.32
N ASP A 329 -1.49 -14.92 16.53
CA ASP A 329 -1.86 -15.35 15.18
C ASP A 329 -1.26 -14.47 14.06
N THR A 330 0.03 -14.15 14.17
CA THR A 330 0.75 -13.39 13.12
C THR A 330 1.26 -14.26 11.97
N ARG A 331 1.05 -15.58 12.03
CA ARG A 331 1.69 -16.56 11.14
C ARG A 331 1.36 -16.33 9.67
N ASN A 332 0.10 -16.08 9.31
CA ASN A 332 -0.28 -15.89 7.90
C ASN A 332 0.37 -14.64 7.30
N LEU A 333 0.45 -13.56 8.07
CA LEU A 333 1.07 -12.32 7.64
C LEU A 333 2.60 -12.46 7.50
N ARG A 334 3.24 -13.14 8.46
CA ARG A 334 4.66 -13.47 8.38
C ARG A 334 4.96 -14.38 7.19
N ASN A 335 4.20 -15.45 7.00
CA ASN A 335 4.36 -16.35 5.85
C ASN A 335 4.19 -15.60 4.52
N PHE A 336 3.23 -14.67 4.43
CA PHE A 336 3.04 -13.84 3.24
C PHE A 336 4.26 -12.94 2.97
N PHE A 337 4.82 -12.34 4.03
CA PHE A 337 6.05 -11.55 3.92
C PHE A 337 7.28 -12.41 3.63
N ASP A 338 7.41 -13.60 4.23
CA ASP A 338 8.48 -14.56 3.98
C ASP A 338 8.46 -15.04 2.54
N GLU A 339 7.27 -15.25 1.96
CA GLU A 339 7.13 -15.62 0.56
C GLU A 339 7.47 -14.44 -0.37
N THR A 340 7.05 -13.23 0.00
CA THR A 340 7.47 -11.99 -0.68
C THR A 340 8.99 -11.84 -0.65
N TYR A 341 9.61 -12.14 0.49
CA TYR A 341 11.06 -12.14 0.67
C TYR A 341 11.73 -13.31 -0.04
N ARG A 342 11.11 -14.49 -0.13
CA ARG A 342 11.68 -15.64 -0.86
C ARG A 342 11.79 -15.33 -2.34
N VAL A 343 10.76 -14.71 -2.91
CA VAL A 343 10.82 -14.17 -4.27
C VAL A 343 12.04 -13.26 -4.40
N PHE A 344 12.32 -12.40 -3.41
CA PHE A 344 13.52 -11.55 -3.35
C PHE A 344 14.86 -12.28 -3.10
N ALA A 345 14.86 -13.35 -2.31
CA ALA A 345 16.06 -14.09 -1.92
C ALA A 345 16.53 -15.05 -3.01
N GLU A 346 15.59 -15.73 -3.69
CA GLU A 346 15.87 -16.57 -4.87
C GLU A 346 16.66 -15.78 -5.93
N MET A 347 16.39 -14.48 -6.06
CA MET A 347 17.11 -13.52 -6.92
C MET A 347 18.62 -13.43 -6.63
N ARG A 348 19.03 -13.47 -5.35
CA ARG A 348 20.43 -13.30 -4.95
C ARG A 348 21.27 -14.53 -5.21
N THR A 349 20.68 -15.71 -5.08
CA THR A 349 21.33 -17.00 -5.37
C THR A 349 21.60 -17.21 -6.85
N SER A 350 20.86 -16.56 -7.76
CA SER A 350 21.05 -16.67 -9.21
C SER A 350 22.27 -15.92 -9.77
N ASN A 351 23.06 -15.19 -8.96
CA ASN A 351 24.28 -14.46 -9.38
C ASN A 351 24.08 -13.53 -10.60
N GLN A 352 22.84 -13.10 -10.89
CA GLN A 352 22.56 -12.14 -11.95
C GLN A 352 22.70 -10.72 -11.40
N GLU A 353 23.56 -9.92 -12.02
CA GLU A 353 23.66 -8.47 -11.76
C GLU A 353 22.37 -7.80 -12.26
N GLY A 354 21.57 -7.20 -11.36
CA GLY A 354 20.33 -6.50 -11.69
C GLY A 354 19.66 -5.84 -10.48
N ASP A 355 18.78 -4.85 -10.72
CA ASP A 355 17.94 -4.25 -9.68
C ASP A 355 16.94 -5.31 -9.17
N PRO A 356 16.72 -5.47 -7.85
CA PRO A 356 15.69 -6.37 -7.33
C PRO A 356 14.30 -6.22 -7.97
N ILE A 357 13.97 -5.04 -8.49
CA ILE A 357 12.74 -4.78 -9.23
C ILE A 357 12.69 -5.61 -10.54
N ASP A 358 13.79 -5.77 -11.26
CA ASP A 358 13.83 -6.45 -12.56
C ASP A 358 13.45 -7.94 -12.45
N PHE A 359 13.84 -8.57 -11.34
CA PHE A 359 13.45 -9.95 -11.09
C PHE A 359 11.97 -10.05 -10.69
N ILE A 360 11.45 -9.12 -9.88
CA ILE A 360 10.00 -9.09 -9.58
C ILE A 360 9.24 -9.01 -10.91
N LEU A 361 9.68 -8.15 -11.83
CA LEU A 361 9.09 -8.07 -13.17
C LEU A 361 9.18 -9.40 -13.92
N THR A 362 10.34 -10.08 -13.89
CA THR A 362 10.54 -11.39 -14.51
C THR A 362 9.60 -12.46 -13.94
N TYR A 363 9.48 -12.54 -12.62
CA TYR A 363 8.55 -13.47 -11.94
C TYR A 363 7.10 -13.20 -12.36
N LEU A 364 6.70 -11.94 -12.38
CA LEU A 364 5.34 -11.54 -12.77
C LEU A 364 5.07 -11.78 -14.26
N ASP A 365 6.09 -11.64 -15.11
CA ASP A 365 5.98 -11.97 -16.54
C ASP A 365 5.85 -13.48 -16.75
N GLN A 366 6.55 -14.32 -15.98
CA GLN A 366 6.34 -15.76 -16.01
C GLN A 366 4.92 -16.13 -15.58
N LYS A 367 4.39 -15.50 -14.52
CA LYS A 367 3.00 -15.66 -14.09
C LYS A 367 2.00 -15.18 -15.14
N LYS A 368 2.33 -14.14 -15.89
CA LYS A 368 1.52 -13.68 -17.02
C LYS A 368 1.48 -14.72 -18.13
N ILE A 369 2.59 -15.41 -18.44
CA ILE A 369 2.61 -16.51 -19.43
C ILE A 369 1.71 -17.67 -18.97
N ASP A 370 1.79 -18.05 -17.70
CA ASP A 370 0.90 -19.05 -17.11
C ASP A 370 -0.56 -18.66 -17.25
N LEU A 371 -0.89 -17.40 -16.97
CA LEU A 371 -2.24 -16.87 -17.07
C LEU A 371 -2.76 -16.83 -18.52
N VAL A 372 -1.91 -16.51 -19.49
CA VAL A 372 -2.26 -16.61 -20.93
C VAL A 372 -2.63 -18.05 -21.28
N THR A 373 -1.84 -19.01 -20.79
CA THR A 373 -2.09 -20.44 -21.01
C THR A 373 -3.43 -20.86 -20.39
N ASP A 374 -3.69 -20.47 -19.16
CA ASP A 374 -4.93 -20.79 -18.45
C ASP A 374 -6.15 -20.15 -19.13
N THR A 375 -6.02 -18.92 -19.63
CA THR A 375 -7.06 -18.21 -20.38
C THR A 375 -7.36 -18.87 -21.73
N ARG A 376 -6.34 -19.40 -22.42
CA ARG A 376 -6.53 -20.19 -23.66
C ARG A 376 -7.35 -21.45 -23.39
N ILE A 377 -7.04 -22.15 -22.30
CA ILE A 377 -7.78 -23.36 -21.91
C ILE A 377 -9.23 -23.01 -21.55
N ASP A 378 -9.45 -21.92 -20.81
CA ASP A 378 -10.79 -21.45 -20.48
C ASP A 378 -11.61 -21.11 -21.74
N LEU A 379 -11.01 -20.47 -22.74
CA LEU A 379 -11.65 -20.25 -24.05
C LEU A 379 -12.06 -21.57 -24.72
N LEU A 380 -11.23 -22.61 -24.67
CA LEU A 380 -11.57 -23.94 -25.20
C LEU A 380 -12.70 -24.61 -24.41
N ILE A 381 -12.69 -24.47 -23.08
CA ILE A 381 -13.78 -24.96 -22.22
C ILE A 381 -15.09 -24.25 -22.58
N ASN A 382 -15.10 -22.92 -22.67
CA ASN A 382 -16.28 -22.14 -23.04
C ASN A 382 -16.80 -22.52 -24.43
N ARG A 383 -15.90 -22.73 -25.40
CA ARG A 383 -16.25 -23.23 -26.73
C ARG A 383 -16.90 -24.62 -26.65
N SER A 384 -16.34 -25.52 -25.84
CA SER A 384 -16.88 -26.87 -25.63
C SER A 384 -18.27 -26.89 -24.99
N LEU A 385 -18.63 -25.89 -24.17
CA LEU A 385 -19.96 -25.82 -23.56
C LEU A 385 -21.08 -25.62 -24.59
N GLN A 386 -20.77 -25.01 -25.75
CA GLN A 386 -21.72 -24.86 -26.87
C GLN A 386 -22.00 -26.19 -27.57
N TYR A 387 -21.08 -27.15 -27.51
CA TYR A 387 -21.22 -28.48 -28.11
C TYR A 387 -20.69 -29.57 -27.16
N ASP A 388 -19.43 -29.97 -27.27
CA ASP A 388 -18.73 -30.99 -26.45
C ASP A 388 -17.21 -30.79 -26.44
N LEU A 389 -16.52 -31.47 -25.51
CA LEU A 389 -15.04 -31.46 -25.43
C LEU A 389 -14.37 -32.14 -26.62
N GLU A 390 -15.04 -33.12 -27.25
CA GLU A 390 -14.47 -33.92 -28.33
C GLU A 390 -14.12 -33.04 -29.53
N LYS A 391 -15.08 -32.24 -30.01
CA LYS A 391 -14.90 -31.31 -31.13
C LYS A 391 -14.06 -30.09 -30.76
N ALA A 392 -13.97 -29.74 -29.48
CA ALA A 392 -13.29 -28.53 -29.03
C ALA A 392 -11.79 -28.76 -28.86
N ILE A 393 -11.42 -29.95 -28.40
CA ILE A 393 -10.05 -30.26 -27.99
C ILE A 393 -9.56 -31.58 -28.61
N PHE A 394 -10.27 -32.70 -28.45
CA PHE A 394 -9.75 -34.01 -28.84
C PHE A 394 -9.59 -34.19 -30.37
N GLU A 395 -10.61 -33.87 -31.16
CA GLU A 395 -10.54 -33.99 -32.63
C GLU A 395 -9.49 -33.05 -33.24
N PRO A 396 -9.45 -31.75 -32.89
CA PRO A 396 -8.41 -30.87 -33.44
C PRO A 396 -7.00 -31.27 -32.97
N LEU A 397 -6.83 -31.70 -31.71
CA LEU A 397 -5.52 -32.12 -31.19
C LEU A 397 -4.97 -33.33 -31.92
N LYS A 398 -5.83 -34.24 -32.42
CA LYS A 398 -5.41 -35.38 -33.25
C LYS A 398 -4.64 -34.95 -34.49
N SER A 399 -4.99 -33.80 -35.08
CA SER A 399 -4.32 -33.25 -36.26
C SER A 399 -3.03 -32.50 -35.93
N ILE A 400 -2.81 -32.15 -34.66
CA ILE A 400 -1.69 -31.32 -34.19
C ILE A 400 -0.59 -32.18 -33.56
N HIS A 401 -0.92 -33.01 -32.55
CA HIS A 401 0.07 -33.76 -31.78
C HIS A 401 -0.50 -35.07 -31.19
N SER A 402 -0.09 -36.22 -31.73
CA SER A 402 -0.66 -37.53 -31.39
C SER A 402 -0.27 -38.05 -29.99
N GLU A 403 0.92 -37.72 -29.48
CA GLU A 403 1.37 -38.10 -28.13
C GLU A 403 0.61 -37.34 -27.02
N GLU A 404 0.34 -36.04 -27.22
CA GLU A 404 -0.44 -35.22 -26.28
C GLU A 404 -1.90 -35.69 -26.24
N LEU A 405 -2.44 -36.11 -27.39
CA LEU A 405 -3.76 -36.75 -27.44
C LEU A 405 -3.81 -38.03 -26.61
N LYS A 406 -2.76 -38.87 -26.63
CA LYS A 406 -2.68 -40.06 -25.76
C LYS A 406 -2.65 -39.65 -24.29
N ALA A 407 -1.85 -38.66 -23.93
CA ALA A 407 -1.76 -38.14 -22.56
C ALA A 407 -3.11 -37.59 -22.07
N LEU A 408 -3.81 -36.81 -22.90
CA LEU A 408 -5.13 -36.27 -22.58
C LEU A 408 -6.20 -37.37 -22.48
N ASN A 409 -6.14 -38.40 -23.33
CA ASN A 409 -7.06 -39.53 -23.29
C ASN A 409 -7.00 -40.31 -21.97
N ASN A 410 -5.85 -40.36 -21.30
CA ASN A 410 -5.72 -40.99 -19.98
C ASN A 410 -6.61 -40.33 -18.91
N SER A 411 -7.02 -39.08 -19.12
CA SER A 411 -7.92 -38.32 -18.21
C SER A 411 -9.30 -38.06 -18.84
N LYS A 412 -9.67 -38.73 -19.93
CA LYS A 412 -10.89 -38.42 -20.71
C LYS A 412 -12.17 -38.56 -19.90
N ASP A 413 -12.31 -39.62 -19.12
CA ASP A 413 -13.52 -39.85 -18.32
C ASP A 413 -13.68 -38.78 -17.23
N GLU A 414 -12.61 -38.48 -16.50
CA GLU A 414 -12.57 -37.42 -15.48
C GLU A 414 -12.87 -36.03 -16.08
N LEU A 415 -12.28 -35.70 -17.23
CA LEU A 415 -12.55 -34.44 -17.93
C LEU A 415 -14.02 -34.33 -18.34
N ASN A 416 -14.62 -35.41 -18.83
CA ASN A 416 -16.04 -35.45 -19.19
C ASN A 416 -16.96 -35.33 -17.97
N GLU A 417 -16.61 -35.91 -16.82
CA GLU A 417 -17.36 -35.74 -15.58
C GLU A 417 -17.33 -34.29 -15.10
N LEU A 418 -16.15 -33.67 -15.04
CA LEU A 418 -15.98 -32.27 -14.65
C LEU A 418 -16.71 -31.33 -15.60
N TRP A 419 -16.62 -31.56 -16.92
CA TRP A 419 -17.32 -30.76 -17.91
C TRP A 419 -18.85 -30.91 -17.83
N ARG A 420 -19.37 -32.13 -17.57
CA ARG A 420 -20.81 -32.34 -17.35
C ARG A 420 -21.31 -31.56 -16.14
N ALA A 421 -20.53 -31.52 -15.05
CA ALA A 421 -20.88 -30.75 -13.86
C ALA A 421 -21.01 -29.25 -14.16
N LEU A 422 -20.15 -28.69 -15.03
CA LEU A 422 -20.28 -27.31 -15.51
C LEU A 422 -21.50 -27.12 -16.40
N LYS A 423 -21.73 -28.02 -17.37
CA LYS A 423 -22.82 -27.90 -18.36
C LYS A 423 -24.22 -28.02 -17.75
N LEU A 424 -24.38 -28.86 -16.72
CA LEU A 424 -25.66 -29.07 -16.05
C LEU A 424 -26.12 -27.87 -15.21
N GLY A 425 -25.25 -26.87 -14.97
CA GLY A 425 -25.60 -25.65 -14.26
C GLY A 425 -26.00 -25.85 -12.79
N SER A 426 -25.72 -27.03 -12.22
CA SER A 426 -26.09 -27.41 -10.84
C SER A 426 -25.15 -26.87 -9.77
N LEU A 427 -24.10 -26.16 -10.18
CA LEU A 427 -23.05 -25.63 -9.31
C LEU A 427 -23.32 -24.16 -8.97
N ASP A 428 -23.10 -23.79 -7.72
CA ASP A 428 -23.00 -22.39 -7.30
C ASP A 428 -21.74 -21.72 -7.88
N ALA A 429 -21.52 -20.42 -7.60
CA ALA A 429 -20.36 -19.71 -8.13
C ALA A 429 -19.03 -20.36 -7.72
N GLU A 430 -18.88 -20.70 -6.44
CA GLU A 430 -17.66 -21.31 -5.91
C GLU A 430 -17.41 -22.72 -6.45
N GLY A 431 -18.47 -23.50 -6.61
CA GLY A 431 -18.42 -24.82 -7.24
C GLY A 431 -17.99 -24.74 -8.71
N ARG A 432 -18.50 -23.76 -9.46
CA ARG A 432 -18.10 -23.53 -10.86
C ARG A 432 -16.63 -23.17 -10.97
N ASP A 433 -16.13 -22.27 -10.13
CA ASP A 433 -14.72 -21.86 -10.14
C ASP A 433 -13.82 -23.06 -9.84
N LYS A 434 -14.12 -23.84 -8.79
CA LYS A 434 -13.35 -25.04 -8.41
C LYS A 434 -13.30 -26.09 -9.52
N VAL A 435 -14.42 -26.33 -10.22
CA VAL A 435 -14.46 -27.31 -11.31
C VAL A 435 -13.71 -26.80 -12.53
N THR A 436 -13.84 -25.51 -12.86
CA THR A 436 -13.10 -24.87 -13.95
C THR A 436 -11.59 -24.93 -13.71
N ASP A 437 -11.13 -24.61 -12.50
CA ASP A 437 -9.72 -24.69 -12.13
C ASP A 437 -9.15 -26.12 -12.21
N LYS A 438 -9.97 -27.14 -11.94
CA LYS A 438 -9.57 -28.54 -12.09
C LYS A 438 -9.43 -28.93 -13.57
N LEU A 439 -10.37 -28.50 -14.41
CA LEU A 439 -10.29 -28.71 -15.85
C LEU A 439 -9.06 -28.03 -16.45
N ILE A 440 -8.82 -26.76 -16.11
CA ILE A 440 -7.66 -26.00 -16.58
C ILE A 440 -6.37 -26.74 -16.23
N ARG A 441 -6.21 -27.16 -14.97
CA ARG A 441 -5.01 -27.89 -14.51
C ARG A 441 -4.80 -29.19 -15.27
N LYS A 442 -5.84 -29.99 -15.47
CA LYS A 442 -5.74 -31.28 -16.16
C LYS A 442 -5.38 -31.13 -17.63
N ILE A 443 -6.00 -30.15 -18.32
CA ILE A 443 -5.69 -29.86 -19.72
C ILE A 443 -4.27 -29.32 -19.86
N LYS A 444 -3.85 -28.40 -18.97
CA LYS A 444 -2.50 -27.80 -18.95
C LYS A 444 -1.40 -28.84 -18.74
N GLN A 445 -1.67 -29.89 -17.96
CA GLN A 445 -0.71 -30.99 -17.74
C GLN A 445 -0.52 -31.88 -18.98
N ALA A 446 -1.49 -31.91 -19.89
CA ALA A 446 -1.51 -32.83 -21.03
C ALA A 446 -1.16 -32.18 -22.37
N ILE A 447 -1.35 -30.86 -22.52
CA ILE A 447 -1.19 -30.12 -23.77
C ILE A 447 -0.14 -29.03 -23.61
N SER A 448 0.84 -28.98 -24.51
CA SER A 448 1.87 -27.92 -24.53
C SER A 448 1.32 -26.55 -24.95
N GLU A 449 2.06 -25.49 -24.63
CA GLU A 449 1.71 -24.12 -25.03
C GLU A 449 1.63 -23.95 -26.56
N THR A 450 2.51 -24.62 -27.31
CA THR A 450 2.51 -24.60 -28.78
C THR A 450 1.22 -25.21 -29.34
N SER A 451 0.82 -26.40 -28.86
CA SER A 451 -0.44 -27.03 -29.24
C SER A 451 -1.66 -26.19 -28.84
N LEU A 452 -1.65 -25.56 -27.65
CA LEU A 452 -2.71 -24.64 -27.23
C LEU A 452 -2.82 -23.43 -28.17
N LYS A 453 -1.70 -22.83 -28.60
CA LYS A 453 -1.68 -21.75 -29.60
C LYS A 453 -2.30 -22.17 -30.94
N HIS A 454 -2.09 -23.42 -31.37
CA HIS A 454 -2.74 -23.96 -32.56
C HIS A 454 -4.25 -24.20 -32.34
N LEU A 455 -4.65 -24.79 -31.22
CA LEU A 455 -6.06 -25.04 -30.88
C LEU A 455 -6.89 -23.75 -30.76
N THR A 456 -6.24 -22.66 -30.36
CA THR A 456 -6.85 -21.34 -30.18
C THR A 456 -6.38 -20.33 -31.23
N ALA A 457 -6.04 -20.81 -32.45
CA ALA A 457 -5.51 -19.97 -33.52
C ALA A 457 -6.41 -18.76 -33.88
N ASN A 458 -7.73 -18.94 -33.80
CA ASN A 458 -8.73 -17.91 -34.09
C ASN A 458 -8.84 -16.84 -32.98
N TYR A 459 -8.08 -16.97 -31.89
CA TYR A 459 -8.02 -16.00 -30.80
C TYR A 459 -6.62 -15.41 -30.60
N ASN A 460 -5.63 -15.83 -31.41
CA ASN A 460 -4.23 -15.48 -31.18
C ASN A 460 -4.00 -13.97 -31.16
N SER A 461 -4.58 -13.23 -32.10
CA SER A 461 -4.43 -11.79 -32.19
C SER A 461 -5.15 -11.06 -31.06
N VAL A 462 -6.38 -11.45 -30.74
CA VAL A 462 -7.10 -10.87 -29.60
C VAL A 462 -6.38 -11.13 -28.28
N ILE A 463 -5.84 -12.33 -28.06
CA ILE A 463 -5.04 -12.67 -26.87
C ILE A 463 -3.78 -11.82 -26.83
N SER A 464 -3.06 -11.71 -27.94
CA SER A 464 -1.83 -10.92 -28.04
C SER A 464 -2.10 -9.45 -27.70
N TRP A 465 -3.10 -8.85 -28.35
CA TRP A 465 -3.54 -7.48 -28.08
C TRP A 465 -3.94 -7.28 -26.62
N PHE A 466 -4.83 -8.13 -26.08
CA PHE A 466 -5.42 -7.95 -24.76
C PHE A 466 -4.37 -8.01 -23.65
N PHE A 467 -3.47 -8.99 -23.70
CA PHE A 467 -2.40 -9.16 -22.71
C PHE A 467 -1.25 -8.16 -22.89
N ALA A 468 -1.06 -7.58 -24.08
CA ALA A 468 -0.12 -6.48 -24.28
C ALA A 468 -0.70 -5.16 -23.72
N ALA A 469 -1.93 -4.83 -24.09
CA ALA A 469 -2.59 -3.56 -23.80
C ALA A 469 -2.96 -3.37 -22.33
N LEU A 470 -3.47 -4.41 -21.67
CA LEU A 470 -3.96 -4.29 -20.30
C LEU A 470 -2.85 -4.34 -19.25
N PRO A 471 -2.97 -3.55 -18.16
CA PRO A 471 -1.99 -3.56 -17.06
C PRO A 471 -1.87 -4.92 -16.36
N ASN A 472 -0.63 -5.31 -16.00
CA ASN A 472 -0.36 -6.56 -15.27
C ASN A 472 -1.16 -6.65 -13.97
N ARG A 473 -1.39 -5.53 -13.27
CA ARG A 473 -2.20 -5.49 -12.04
C ARG A 473 -3.66 -5.94 -12.24
N PHE A 474 -4.23 -5.71 -13.43
CA PHE A 474 -5.55 -6.23 -13.78
C PHE A 474 -5.44 -7.70 -14.15
N LEU A 475 -4.52 -8.03 -15.06
CA LEU A 475 -4.36 -9.38 -15.59
C LEU A 475 -4.10 -10.40 -14.46
N LEU A 476 -3.04 -10.20 -13.68
CA LEU A 476 -2.63 -11.12 -12.60
C LEU A 476 -3.61 -11.17 -11.43
N GLY A 477 -4.54 -10.21 -11.36
CA GLY A 477 -5.58 -10.17 -10.34
C GLY A 477 -6.96 -10.64 -10.80
N THR A 478 -7.06 -11.21 -11.99
CA THR A 478 -8.34 -11.57 -12.60
C THR A 478 -8.33 -13.04 -13.00
N PRO A 479 -9.33 -13.84 -12.57
CA PRO A 479 -9.43 -15.24 -12.97
C PRO A 479 -9.54 -15.44 -14.50
N PRO A 480 -9.04 -16.57 -15.04
CA PRO A 480 -9.09 -16.87 -16.47
C PRO A 480 -10.49 -16.71 -17.10
N GLY A 481 -11.55 -17.11 -16.39
CA GLY A 481 -12.93 -16.98 -16.87
C GLY A 481 -13.41 -15.54 -17.04
N ILE A 482 -12.94 -14.60 -16.21
CA ILE A 482 -13.25 -13.17 -16.37
C ILE A 482 -12.39 -12.57 -17.49
N LEU A 483 -11.14 -13.03 -17.64
CA LEU A 483 -10.27 -12.59 -18.74
C LEU A 483 -10.81 -13.03 -20.10
N SER A 484 -11.23 -14.28 -20.25
CA SER A 484 -11.78 -14.82 -21.49
C SER A 484 -13.08 -14.10 -21.89
N ALA A 485 -13.97 -13.82 -20.92
CA ALA A 485 -15.19 -13.04 -21.14
C ALA A 485 -14.89 -11.60 -21.59
N ASN A 486 -13.94 -10.92 -20.94
CA ASN A 486 -13.51 -9.59 -21.35
C ASN A 486 -12.91 -9.61 -22.75
N LEU A 487 -12.01 -10.57 -23.03
CA LEU A 487 -11.35 -10.72 -24.33
C LEU A 487 -12.36 -10.82 -25.47
N GLN A 488 -13.46 -11.58 -25.29
CA GLN A 488 -14.54 -11.66 -26.27
C GLN A 488 -15.23 -10.31 -26.52
N MET A 489 -15.36 -9.43 -25.51
CA MET A 489 -15.93 -8.09 -25.68
C MET A 489 -15.07 -7.16 -26.54
N PHE A 490 -13.76 -7.41 -26.58
CA PHE A 490 -12.79 -6.57 -27.28
C PHE A 490 -12.35 -7.15 -28.65
N GLN A 491 -13.16 -8.01 -29.25
CA GLN A 491 -12.95 -8.53 -30.61
C GLN A 491 -13.19 -7.50 -31.73
N ARG A 492 -13.89 -6.40 -31.41
CA ARG A 492 -14.35 -5.38 -32.36
C ARG A 492 -13.73 -4.02 -32.07
N LEU A 493 -12.43 -3.89 -32.33
CA LEU A 493 -11.68 -2.66 -32.08
C LEU A 493 -12.05 -1.53 -33.05
N ASP A 494 -12.81 -1.83 -34.11
CA ASP A 494 -13.47 -0.83 -34.98
C ASP A 494 -14.42 0.10 -34.21
N ARG A 495 -14.91 -0.34 -33.04
CA ARG A 495 -15.77 0.48 -32.19
C ARG A 495 -14.96 1.62 -31.54
N PRO A 496 -15.42 2.87 -31.63
CA PRO A 496 -14.67 4.03 -31.12
C PRO A 496 -14.57 4.10 -29.60
N ALA A 497 -15.46 3.42 -28.89
CA ALA A 497 -15.37 3.19 -27.46
C ALA A 497 -15.91 1.79 -27.10
N ILE A 498 -15.21 1.11 -26.18
CA ILE A 498 -15.64 -0.15 -25.57
C ILE A 498 -15.40 -0.03 -24.07
N VAL A 499 -16.44 -0.28 -23.27
CA VAL A 499 -16.33 -0.28 -21.82
C VAL A 499 -16.65 -1.68 -21.30
N SER A 500 -15.87 -2.16 -20.34
CA SER A 500 -16.20 -3.35 -19.55
C SER A 500 -16.22 -3.01 -18.07
N VAL A 501 -17.24 -3.50 -17.38
CA VAL A 501 -17.53 -3.20 -15.98
C VAL A 501 -17.15 -4.40 -15.13
N GLN A 502 -16.27 -4.19 -14.15
CA GLN A 502 -15.84 -5.22 -13.22
C GLN A 502 -16.63 -5.09 -11.91
N ALA A 503 -17.14 -6.22 -11.41
CA ALA A 503 -17.86 -6.28 -10.15
C ALA A 503 -17.36 -7.45 -9.30
N ASN A 504 -17.47 -7.33 -7.97
CA ASN A 504 -17.19 -8.43 -7.06
C ASN A 504 -18.37 -9.42 -6.99
N ALA A 505 -18.19 -10.53 -6.27
CA ALA A 505 -19.21 -11.57 -6.07
C ALA A 505 -20.54 -11.05 -5.47
N ARG A 506 -20.55 -9.85 -4.86
CA ARG A 506 -21.75 -9.18 -4.33
C ARG A 506 -22.36 -8.19 -5.31
N GLY A 507 -21.91 -8.16 -6.56
CA GLY A 507 -22.38 -7.25 -7.62
C GLY A 507 -21.95 -5.80 -7.43
N ARG A 508 -21.03 -5.50 -6.50
CA ARG A 508 -20.52 -4.13 -6.35
C ARG A 508 -19.44 -3.86 -7.38
N LEU A 509 -19.56 -2.71 -8.03
CA LEU A 509 -18.56 -2.17 -8.94
C LEU A 509 -17.18 -2.07 -8.26
N THR A 510 -16.16 -2.61 -8.92
CA THR A 510 -14.77 -2.61 -8.44
C THR A 510 -13.79 -2.00 -9.44
N GLY A 511 -14.15 -1.96 -10.73
CA GLY A 511 -13.27 -1.41 -11.75
C GLY A 511 -13.92 -1.24 -13.12
N LEU A 512 -13.24 -0.51 -14.00
CA LEU A 512 -13.60 -0.31 -15.40
C LEU A 512 -12.39 -0.61 -16.29
N LEU A 513 -12.66 -1.28 -17.42
CA LEU A 513 -11.78 -1.31 -18.58
C LEU A 513 -12.39 -0.39 -19.63
N ILE A 514 -11.61 0.52 -20.19
CA ILE A 514 -12.06 1.47 -21.20
C ILE A 514 -11.09 1.42 -22.37
N TYR A 515 -11.58 1.12 -23.57
CA TYR A 515 -10.85 1.29 -24.83
C TYR A 515 -11.49 2.42 -25.61
N VAL A 516 -10.68 3.36 -26.12
CA VAL A 516 -11.14 4.51 -26.91
C VAL A 516 -10.15 4.85 -28.01
N HIS A 517 -10.65 5.27 -29.17
CA HIS A 517 -9.81 5.80 -30.26
C HIS A 517 -9.24 7.18 -29.90
N ASP A 518 -8.08 7.54 -30.46
CA ASP A 518 -7.56 8.91 -30.36
C ASP A 518 -8.51 9.88 -31.06
N GLN A 519 -9.04 10.83 -30.31
CA GLN A 519 -9.97 11.86 -30.74
C GLN A 519 -9.70 13.16 -29.96
N PRO A 520 -10.09 14.34 -30.49
CA PRO A 520 -9.94 15.59 -29.75
C PRO A 520 -10.55 15.50 -28.35
N ARG A 521 -9.73 15.84 -27.34
CA ARG A 521 -10.11 15.89 -25.92
C ARG A 521 -10.58 14.55 -25.34
N ILE A 522 -10.10 13.42 -25.87
CA ILE A 522 -10.57 12.09 -25.46
C ILE A 522 -10.30 11.80 -23.98
N HIS A 523 -9.15 12.24 -23.45
CA HIS A 523 -8.82 12.02 -22.04
C HIS A 523 -9.75 12.83 -21.12
N SER A 524 -10.01 14.10 -21.46
CA SER A 524 -11.01 14.91 -20.76
C SER A 524 -12.42 14.34 -20.86
N LYS A 525 -12.82 13.79 -22.00
CA LYS A 525 -14.11 13.09 -22.17
C LYS A 525 -14.23 11.89 -21.23
N VAL A 526 -13.19 11.07 -21.11
CA VAL A 526 -13.14 9.94 -20.16
C VAL A 526 -13.25 10.43 -18.72
N ALA A 527 -12.42 11.39 -18.31
CA ALA A 527 -12.42 11.94 -16.95
C ALA A 527 -13.77 12.59 -16.58
N TYR A 528 -14.39 13.29 -17.53
CA TYR A 528 -15.70 13.91 -17.36
C TYR A 528 -16.82 12.87 -17.26
N ALA A 529 -16.83 11.84 -18.12
CA ALA A 529 -17.82 10.77 -18.06
C ALA A 529 -17.80 10.02 -16.70
N LEU A 530 -16.60 9.78 -16.14
CA LEU A 530 -16.45 9.19 -14.80
C LEU A 530 -17.05 10.10 -13.72
N SER A 531 -16.82 11.40 -13.83
CA SER A 531 -17.32 12.40 -12.89
C SER A 531 -18.84 12.55 -12.94
N LEU A 532 -19.43 12.53 -14.15
CA LEU A 532 -20.90 12.53 -14.35
C LEU A 532 -21.56 11.31 -13.70
N LYS A 533 -20.87 10.17 -13.71
CA LYS A 533 -21.29 8.92 -13.05
C LYS A 533 -20.88 8.84 -11.59
N ARG A 534 -20.42 9.94 -10.99
CA ARG A 534 -20.08 10.05 -9.57
C ARG A 534 -19.10 8.96 -9.10
N LEU A 535 -18.15 8.61 -9.98
CA LEU A 535 -17.14 7.59 -9.72
C LEU A 535 -15.89 8.24 -9.16
N ASN A 536 -15.46 7.75 -8.01
CA ASN A 536 -14.15 8.06 -7.48
C ASN A 536 -13.14 7.10 -8.11
N ILE A 537 -11.99 7.64 -8.53
CA ILE A 537 -10.87 6.84 -9.02
C ILE A 537 -10.00 6.53 -7.79
N GLU A 538 -9.81 5.26 -7.48
CA GLU A 538 -8.92 4.85 -6.37
C GLU A 538 -7.50 4.63 -6.90
N SER A 539 -7.41 4.05 -8.09
CA SER A 539 -6.16 3.97 -8.83
C SER A 539 -6.46 3.66 -10.30
N GLY A 540 -5.51 3.94 -11.18
CA GLY A 540 -5.71 3.74 -12.60
C GLY A 540 -4.40 3.61 -13.37
N LYS A 541 -4.48 3.01 -14.54
CA LYS A 541 -3.41 3.03 -15.53
C LYS A 541 -3.98 3.22 -16.92
N MET A 542 -3.38 4.15 -17.67
CA MET A 542 -3.69 4.40 -19.07
C MET A 542 -2.48 4.03 -19.91
N ASN A 543 -2.70 3.23 -20.94
CA ASN A 543 -1.69 2.84 -21.92
C ASN A 543 -2.09 3.31 -23.33
N ARG A 544 -1.11 3.78 -24.10
CA ARG A 544 -1.26 4.12 -25.52
C ARG A 544 -0.97 2.91 -26.42
N ILE A 545 -1.78 2.77 -27.46
CA ILE A 545 -1.70 1.70 -28.46
C ILE A 545 -1.51 2.33 -29.84
N VAL A 546 -0.57 1.81 -30.61
CA VAL A 546 -0.31 2.18 -32.01
C VAL A 546 -0.56 0.96 -32.90
N PHE A 547 -1.51 1.10 -33.81
CA PHE A 547 -1.83 0.08 -34.82
C PHE A 547 -0.91 0.23 -36.05
N ALA A 548 -0.84 -0.82 -36.87
CA ALA A 548 0.03 -0.86 -38.05
C ALA A 548 -0.27 0.27 -39.06
N GLY A 549 -1.52 0.76 -39.11
CA GLY A 549 -1.92 1.92 -39.92
C GLY A 549 -1.65 3.29 -39.26
N GLU A 550 -0.76 3.35 -38.26
CA GLU A 550 -0.44 4.54 -37.45
C GLU A 550 -1.62 5.15 -36.66
N LYS A 551 -2.77 4.48 -36.66
CA LYS A 551 -3.91 4.84 -35.81
C LYS A 551 -3.56 4.61 -34.35
N VAL A 552 -4.07 5.49 -33.49
CA VAL A 552 -3.83 5.45 -32.05
C VAL A 552 -5.12 5.17 -31.31
N ALA A 553 -5.02 4.36 -30.27
CA ALA A 553 -6.07 4.19 -29.27
C ALA A 553 -5.47 4.20 -27.87
N TYR A 554 -6.33 4.29 -26.87
CA TYR A 554 -5.96 4.28 -25.47
C TYR A 554 -6.75 3.21 -24.73
N CYS A 555 -6.08 2.55 -23.80
CA CYS A 555 -6.70 1.58 -22.91
C CYS A 555 -6.49 1.99 -21.44
N TYR A 556 -7.57 2.04 -20.69
CA TYR A 556 -7.60 2.37 -19.28
C TYR A 556 -8.02 1.15 -18.48
N PHE A 557 -7.34 0.93 -17.36
CA PHE A 557 -7.85 0.15 -16.26
C PHE A 557 -7.97 1.06 -15.04
N LEU A 558 -9.18 1.23 -14.53
CA LEU A 558 -9.48 2.10 -13.38
C LEU A 558 -10.10 1.25 -12.27
N LYS A 559 -9.52 1.25 -11.08
CA LYS A 559 -10.20 0.83 -9.85
C LYS A 559 -11.02 2.00 -9.33
N ILE A 560 -12.28 1.75 -9.04
CA ILE A 560 -13.23 2.81 -8.72
C ILE A 560 -14.13 2.44 -7.56
N SER A 561 -14.67 3.48 -6.91
CA SER A 561 -15.78 3.36 -5.97
C SER A 561 -16.90 4.34 -6.30
N VAL A 562 -18.13 3.96 -5.97
CA VAL A 562 -19.32 4.77 -6.20
C VAL A 562 -19.58 5.66 -4.98
N ARG A 563 -19.91 6.94 -5.20
CA ARG A 563 -20.23 7.89 -4.12
C ARG A 563 -21.53 7.54 -3.37
N GLU A 564 -22.52 6.96 -4.04
CA GLU A 564 -23.82 6.57 -3.46
C GLU A 564 -24.15 5.10 -3.75
N ARG A 565 -24.85 4.42 -2.83
CA ARG A 565 -25.24 3.01 -3.03
C ARG A 565 -26.38 2.91 -4.03
N GLY A 566 -26.17 2.16 -5.12
CA GLY A 566 -27.27 1.69 -5.99
C GLY A 566 -27.19 2.11 -7.46
N GLU A 567 -26.22 2.91 -7.87
CA GLU A 567 -26.04 3.22 -9.30
C GLU A 567 -25.51 1.98 -10.06
N MET A 568 -26.32 1.47 -10.98
CA MET A 568 -25.89 0.50 -11.97
C MET A 568 -25.22 1.24 -13.14
N ILE A 569 -24.05 0.76 -13.54
CA ILE A 569 -23.32 1.32 -14.69
C ILE A 569 -23.45 0.37 -15.86
N PHE A 570 -24.10 0.83 -16.91
CA PHE A 570 -24.22 0.07 -18.14
C PHE A 570 -23.06 0.42 -19.09
N PRO A 571 -22.32 -0.58 -19.60
CA PRO A 571 -21.22 -0.36 -20.55
C PRO A 571 -21.56 0.58 -21.70
N ARG A 572 -22.68 0.33 -22.39
CA ARG A 572 -23.13 1.14 -23.55
C ARG A 572 -23.46 2.58 -23.18
N GLU A 573 -23.98 2.81 -21.97
CA GLU A 573 -24.27 4.15 -21.49
C GLU A 573 -22.97 4.93 -21.23
N MET A 574 -21.98 4.26 -20.63
CA MET A 574 -20.65 4.84 -20.42
C MET A 574 -19.94 5.14 -21.73
N GLU A 575 -19.98 4.23 -22.71
CA GLU A 575 -19.46 4.44 -24.07
C GLU A 575 -20.08 5.69 -24.72
N ASN A 576 -21.41 5.80 -24.68
CA ASN A 576 -22.12 6.95 -25.23
C ASN A 576 -21.77 8.25 -24.50
N SER A 577 -21.61 8.21 -23.17
CA SER A 577 -21.20 9.37 -22.38
C SER A 577 -19.82 9.88 -22.80
N ILE A 578 -18.85 8.96 -22.96
CA ILE A 578 -17.49 9.30 -23.39
C ILE A 578 -17.50 9.92 -24.79
N LEU A 579 -18.26 9.35 -25.74
CA LEU A 579 -18.22 9.80 -27.13
C LEU A 579 -18.97 11.14 -27.33
N ASN A 580 -20.15 11.26 -26.71
CA ASN A 580 -21.15 12.26 -27.09
C ASN A 580 -21.31 13.42 -26.09
N ASN A 581 -20.79 13.32 -24.85
CA ASN A 581 -20.88 14.42 -23.89
C ASN A 581 -19.60 15.27 -23.94
N PRO A 582 -19.61 16.45 -24.58
CA PRO A 582 -18.43 17.30 -24.62
C PRO A 582 -18.11 17.82 -23.21
N PRO A 583 -16.85 17.71 -22.76
CA PRO A 583 -16.46 18.24 -21.48
C PRO A 583 -16.55 19.77 -21.49
N PRO A 584 -17.21 20.39 -20.49
CA PRO A 584 -17.39 21.82 -20.41
C PRO A 584 -16.04 22.53 -20.22
N GLU A 585 -16.02 23.83 -20.52
CA GLU A 585 -14.87 24.67 -20.16
C GLU A 585 -14.87 24.94 -18.66
N LEU A 586 -13.69 24.85 -18.04
CA LEU A 586 -13.53 25.18 -16.63
C LEU A 586 -13.60 26.71 -16.44
N LYS A 587 -14.65 27.19 -15.78
CA LYS A 587 -14.75 28.59 -15.37
C LYS A 587 -13.93 28.81 -14.11
N ILE A 588 -12.80 29.50 -14.24
CA ILE A 588 -11.96 29.89 -13.10
C ILE A 588 -12.44 31.25 -12.59
N GLN A 589 -12.97 31.29 -11.37
CA GLN A 589 -13.32 32.56 -10.71
C GLN A 589 -12.14 33.04 -9.85
N PRO A 590 -11.77 34.33 -9.91
CA PRO A 590 -10.64 34.88 -9.15
C PRO A 590 -10.94 35.23 -7.68
N GLN A 591 -12.08 34.82 -7.11
CA GLN A 591 -12.49 35.19 -5.74
C GLN A 591 -12.02 34.20 -4.67
N ASP A 592 -11.88 34.71 -3.43
CA ASP A 592 -11.37 34.07 -2.21
C ASP A 592 -11.58 32.55 -2.18
N PHE A 593 -10.49 31.84 -2.49
CA PHE A 593 -10.49 30.40 -2.67
C PHE A 593 -10.77 29.69 -1.33
N VAL A 594 -11.78 28.82 -1.33
CA VAL A 594 -12.19 28.04 -0.15
C VAL A 594 -11.23 26.87 0.14
N TYR A 595 -10.44 26.45 -0.86
CA TYR A 595 -9.52 25.32 -0.77
C TYR A 595 -8.07 25.79 -0.90
N ASN A 596 -7.29 25.66 0.18
CA ASN A 596 -5.83 25.75 0.07
C ASN A 596 -5.29 24.39 -0.38
N THR A 597 -5.23 24.16 -1.70
CA THR A 597 -4.70 22.91 -2.25
C THR A 597 -3.18 22.99 -2.32
N ARG A 598 -2.49 22.23 -1.47
CA ARG A 598 -1.04 22.02 -1.62
C ARG A 598 -0.82 21.20 -2.87
N MET A 599 -0.28 21.83 -3.91
CA MET A 599 0.10 21.21 -5.17
C MET A 599 1.62 21.12 -5.24
N GLN A 600 2.13 19.94 -5.56
CA GLN A 600 3.51 19.72 -5.92
C GLN A 600 3.59 19.15 -7.33
N LEU A 601 4.48 19.73 -8.12
CA LEU A 601 4.75 19.35 -9.49
C LEU A 601 6.24 18.99 -9.58
N GLU A 602 6.51 17.73 -9.88
CA GLU A 602 7.87 17.20 -10.00
C GLU A 602 8.11 16.74 -11.44
N TYR A 603 9.23 17.16 -12.01
CA TYR A 603 9.74 16.64 -13.29
C TYR A 603 10.81 15.61 -12.97
N LEU A 604 10.54 14.35 -13.26
CA LEU A 604 11.40 13.23 -12.96
C LEU A 604 11.96 12.64 -14.25
N ASP A 605 13.20 12.16 -14.18
CA ASP A 605 13.82 11.40 -15.26
C ASP A 605 13.05 10.11 -15.54
N ASP A 606 13.24 9.55 -16.74
CA ASP A 606 12.64 8.28 -17.13
C ASP A 606 13.04 7.17 -16.16
N ASP A 607 12.05 6.45 -15.63
CA ASP A 607 12.30 5.24 -14.84
C ASP A 607 12.37 3.98 -15.71
N GLN A 608 12.40 4.13 -17.04
CA GLN A 608 12.40 3.07 -18.04
C GLN A 608 11.15 2.17 -17.96
N LYS A 609 10.10 2.60 -17.24
CA LYS A 609 8.81 1.90 -17.18
C LYS A 609 7.83 2.37 -18.26
N GLY A 610 8.17 3.46 -18.96
CA GLY A 610 7.42 4.01 -20.08
C GLY A 610 7.43 3.06 -21.28
N TYR A 611 6.25 2.72 -21.80
CA TYR A 611 6.14 1.91 -23.02
C TYR A 611 4.90 2.26 -23.84
N VAL A 612 4.98 1.97 -25.14
CA VAL A 612 3.85 1.96 -26.06
C VAL A 612 3.50 0.52 -26.43
N ILE A 613 2.22 0.23 -26.62
CA ILE A 613 1.81 -1.03 -27.24
C ILE A 613 1.81 -0.83 -28.75
N SER A 614 2.61 -1.61 -29.47
CA SER A 614 2.66 -1.56 -30.93
C SER A 614 2.15 -2.85 -31.53
N GLN A 615 1.38 -2.72 -32.60
CA GLN A 615 1.08 -3.83 -33.51
C GLN A 615 2.30 -4.09 -34.41
N GLU A 616 2.69 -5.35 -34.56
CA GLU A 616 3.71 -5.74 -35.55
C GLU A 616 3.17 -5.57 -36.98
N THR A 617 4.06 -5.22 -37.91
CA THR A 617 3.70 -5.01 -39.32
C THR A 617 3.02 -6.24 -39.92
N SER A 618 1.79 -6.07 -40.41
CA SER A 618 0.98 -7.09 -41.09
C SER A 618 0.81 -6.71 -42.57
N GLU A 619 0.75 -7.71 -43.45
CA GLU A 619 0.47 -7.50 -44.89
C GLU A 619 -0.96 -6.97 -45.13
N LYS A 620 -1.87 -7.17 -44.18
CA LYS A 620 -3.25 -6.65 -44.20
C LYS A 620 -3.35 -5.42 -43.28
N PHE A 621 -3.57 -4.25 -43.87
CA PHE A 621 -3.75 -3.00 -43.14
C PHE A 621 -5.22 -2.79 -42.78
N HIS A 622 -5.53 -2.82 -41.49
CA HIS A 622 -6.78 -2.33 -40.93
C HIS A 622 -6.48 -1.19 -39.96
N ASP A 623 -7.18 -0.06 -40.12
CA ASP A 623 -7.09 1.08 -39.19
C ASP A 623 -7.37 0.64 -37.74
N PHE A 624 -8.36 -0.25 -37.57
CA PHE A 624 -8.70 -0.90 -36.33
C PHE A 624 -9.13 -2.36 -36.60
N PRO A 625 -8.47 -3.37 -36.01
CA PRO A 625 -8.76 -4.79 -36.28
C PRO A 625 -10.15 -5.27 -35.82
N VAL A 626 -10.66 -6.30 -36.52
CA VAL A 626 -11.90 -7.02 -36.17
C VAL A 626 -11.66 -8.52 -36.24
N TRP A 627 -11.83 -9.20 -35.10
CA TRP A 627 -11.46 -10.59 -34.89
C TRP A 627 -12.70 -11.44 -34.57
N LEU A 628 -13.41 -11.86 -35.62
CA LEU A 628 -14.64 -12.65 -35.49
C LEU A 628 -14.39 -14.16 -35.38
N GLY A 629 -13.13 -14.59 -35.38
CA GLY A 629 -12.75 -15.99 -35.21
C GLY A 629 -13.10 -16.92 -36.38
N ASN A 630 -13.28 -16.37 -37.58
CA ASN A 630 -13.60 -17.14 -38.80
C ASN A 630 -12.34 -17.72 -39.48
N GLU A 631 -11.18 -17.09 -39.31
CA GLU A 631 -9.89 -17.52 -39.86
C GLU A 631 -8.79 -17.41 -38.79
N PRO A 632 -7.68 -18.17 -38.91
CA PRO A 632 -6.52 -18.03 -38.03
C PRO A 632 -5.94 -16.62 -38.08
N GLU A 633 -5.69 -16.04 -36.90
CA GLU A 633 -5.24 -14.65 -36.78
C GLU A 633 -3.74 -14.63 -36.43
N THR A 634 -2.97 -13.79 -37.11
CA THR A 634 -1.50 -13.76 -37.00
C THR A 634 -0.94 -12.43 -36.50
N GLU A 635 -1.79 -11.42 -36.30
CA GLU A 635 -1.37 -10.12 -35.79
C GLU A 635 -0.86 -10.26 -34.35
N GLN A 636 0.27 -9.62 -34.06
CA GLN A 636 0.90 -9.62 -32.74
C GLN A 636 1.05 -8.19 -32.21
N PHE A 637 0.95 -8.07 -30.89
CA PHE A 637 1.15 -6.85 -30.14
C PHE A 637 2.20 -7.07 -29.07
N SER A 638 3.11 -6.10 -28.94
CA SER A 638 4.16 -6.12 -27.94
C SER A 638 4.29 -4.76 -27.27
N ARG A 639 4.84 -4.75 -26.06
CA ARG A 639 5.17 -3.51 -25.33
C ARG A 639 6.58 -3.11 -25.77
N ILE A 640 6.69 -1.95 -26.39
CA ILE A 640 7.96 -1.38 -26.84
C ILE A 640 8.32 -0.27 -25.86
N PRO A 641 9.47 -0.36 -25.16
CA PRO A 641 9.97 0.73 -24.32
C PRO A 641 10.07 2.04 -25.12
N GLU A 642 9.61 3.13 -24.54
CA GLU A 642 9.75 4.47 -25.12
C GLU A 642 10.45 5.37 -24.11
N GLU A 643 11.42 6.16 -24.60
CA GLU A 643 12.05 7.22 -23.81
C GLU A 643 11.03 8.32 -23.54
N ASN A 644 10.72 8.53 -22.26
CA ASN A 644 9.71 9.46 -21.79
C ASN A 644 10.26 10.33 -20.66
N GLN A 645 9.60 11.46 -20.43
CA GLN A 645 9.77 12.28 -19.24
C GLN A 645 8.57 12.10 -18.33
N ARG A 646 8.80 12.07 -17.02
CA ARG A 646 7.72 11.87 -16.03
C ARG A 646 7.35 13.19 -15.38
N VAL A 647 6.05 13.46 -15.37
CA VAL A 647 5.45 14.58 -14.64
C VAL A 647 4.63 13.99 -13.51
N LYS A 648 5.12 14.13 -12.27
CA LYS A 648 4.42 13.67 -11.08
C LYS A 648 3.71 14.85 -10.43
N ILE A 649 2.40 14.68 -10.23
CA ILE A 649 1.51 15.69 -9.67
C ILE A 649 0.96 15.15 -8.36
N THR A 650 1.31 15.81 -7.26
CA THR A 650 0.78 15.50 -5.92
C THR A 650 -0.13 16.63 -5.49
N VAL A 651 -1.41 16.35 -5.29
CA VAL A 651 -2.43 17.34 -4.91
C VAL A 651 -3.39 16.78 -3.87
N THR A 652 -4.07 17.65 -3.13
CA THR A 652 -5.20 17.25 -2.29
C THR A 652 -6.39 16.83 -3.18
N ASP A 653 -7.04 15.72 -2.81
CA ASP A 653 -8.26 15.24 -3.46
C ASP A 653 -9.35 16.32 -3.42
N ALA A 654 -9.97 16.53 -4.56
CA ALA A 654 -10.95 17.58 -4.78
C ALA A 654 -11.93 17.15 -5.88
N PRO A 655 -13.14 17.75 -5.92
CA PRO A 655 -14.06 17.51 -7.02
C PRO A 655 -13.38 17.73 -8.38
N LEU A 656 -13.53 16.74 -9.27
CA LEU A 656 -13.01 16.76 -10.65
C LEU A 656 -11.48 16.85 -10.77
N VAL A 657 -10.73 16.55 -9.72
CA VAL A 657 -9.25 16.66 -9.71
C VAL A 657 -8.59 16.02 -10.94
N TYR A 658 -8.97 14.79 -11.28
CA TYR A 658 -8.44 14.10 -12.47
C TYR A 658 -8.81 14.82 -13.78
N PHE A 659 -10.04 15.30 -13.91
CA PHE A 659 -10.47 16.07 -15.08
C PHE A 659 -9.69 17.39 -15.21
N LYS A 660 -9.49 18.13 -14.11
CA LYS A 660 -8.73 19.38 -14.07
C LYS A 660 -7.27 19.18 -14.51
N ILE A 661 -6.62 18.13 -14.00
CA ILE A 661 -5.25 17.76 -14.38
C ILE A 661 -5.15 17.46 -15.89
N ILE A 662 -6.03 16.59 -16.40
CA ILE A 662 -6.05 16.23 -17.82
C ILE A 662 -6.34 17.45 -18.71
N TYR A 663 -7.30 18.29 -18.32
CA TYR A 663 -7.65 19.50 -19.05
C TYR A 663 -6.47 20.48 -19.14
N ALA A 664 -5.66 20.59 -18.08
CA ALA A 664 -4.45 21.42 -18.09
C ALA A 664 -3.43 20.93 -19.15
N PHE A 665 -3.22 19.62 -19.27
CA PHE A 665 -2.34 19.06 -20.32
C PHE A 665 -2.90 19.32 -21.72
N GLU A 666 -4.21 19.12 -21.91
CA GLU A 666 -4.88 19.36 -23.19
C GLU A 666 -4.80 20.83 -23.62
N ARG A 667 -4.90 21.78 -22.69
CA ARG A 667 -4.81 23.22 -22.96
C ARG A 667 -3.44 23.62 -23.50
N VAL A 668 -2.37 23.03 -22.97
CA VAL A 668 -1.00 23.23 -23.49
C VAL A 668 -0.77 22.43 -24.78
N GLY A 669 -1.67 21.51 -25.13
CA GLY A 669 -1.55 20.65 -26.30
C GLY A 669 -0.41 19.63 -26.14
N ILE A 670 -0.30 19.03 -24.96
CA ILE A 670 0.66 17.96 -24.66
C ILE A 670 -0.09 16.63 -24.67
N LYS A 671 0.46 15.64 -25.39
CA LYS A 671 -0.13 14.31 -25.48
C LYS A 671 0.48 13.39 -24.43
N ILE A 672 -0.37 12.88 -23.54
CA ILE A 672 0.01 11.89 -22.54
C ILE A 672 0.27 10.55 -23.24
N GLN A 673 1.45 9.97 -23.05
CA GLN A 673 1.83 8.67 -23.61
C GLN A 673 1.35 7.53 -22.72
N GLN A 674 1.50 7.71 -21.41
CA GLN A 674 1.07 6.75 -20.38
C GLN A 674 0.71 7.51 -19.11
N ALA A 675 -0.17 6.96 -18.29
CA ALA A 675 -0.48 7.54 -16.98
C ALA A 675 -0.64 6.45 -15.91
N VAL A 676 -0.18 6.76 -14.71
CA VAL A 676 -0.42 6.00 -13.47
C VAL A 676 -1.13 6.94 -12.51
N ILE A 677 -2.34 6.57 -12.12
CA ILE A 677 -3.24 7.39 -11.29
C ILE A 677 -3.34 6.70 -9.94
N THR A 678 -3.11 7.43 -8.85
CA THR A 678 -3.16 6.86 -7.51
C THR A 678 -3.79 7.84 -6.52
N THR A 679 -4.79 7.38 -5.78
CA THR A 679 -5.39 8.18 -4.70
C THR A 679 -5.13 7.50 -3.37
N ILE A 680 -4.33 8.16 -2.52
CA ILE A 680 -3.90 7.71 -1.20
C ILE A 680 -4.58 8.61 -0.17
N GLY A 681 -5.71 8.15 0.36
CA GLY A 681 -6.43 8.90 1.37
C GLY A 681 -6.96 10.21 0.78
N HIS A 682 -6.54 11.34 1.33
CA HIS A 682 -6.88 12.67 0.82
C HIS A 682 -5.90 13.20 -0.25
N GLN A 683 -4.89 12.42 -0.66
CA GLN A 683 -3.91 12.84 -1.67
C GLN A 683 -4.14 12.11 -2.99
N VAL A 684 -4.01 12.84 -4.09
CA VAL A 684 -3.91 12.31 -5.45
C VAL A 684 -2.46 12.45 -5.89
N ILE A 685 -1.84 11.33 -6.25
CA ILE A 685 -0.47 11.22 -6.73
C ILE A 685 -0.53 10.59 -8.13
N ASP A 686 -0.53 11.44 -9.14
CA ASP A 686 -0.66 11.03 -10.52
C ASP A 686 0.67 11.25 -11.27
N THR A 687 1.14 10.21 -11.94
CA THR A 687 2.36 10.25 -12.76
C THR A 687 2.00 10.12 -14.23
N PHE A 688 2.37 11.13 -15.02
CA PHE A 688 2.13 11.19 -16.45
C PHE A 688 3.45 11.07 -17.22
N TYR A 689 3.48 10.20 -18.21
CA TYR A 689 4.60 10.05 -19.13
C TYR A 689 4.32 10.89 -20.37
N ILE A 690 5.24 11.80 -20.68
CA ILE A 690 5.18 12.70 -21.84
C ILE A 690 6.46 12.55 -22.67
N LYS A 691 6.44 12.97 -23.93
CA LYS A 691 7.64 12.96 -24.76
C LYS A 691 8.68 13.96 -24.23
N PRO A 692 9.99 13.70 -24.36
CA PRO A 692 11.03 14.67 -24.00
C PRO A 692 10.86 16.04 -24.66
N SER A 693 10.39 16.07 -25.92
CA SER A 693 10.10 17.31 -26.65
C SER A 693 8.96 18.13 -26.05
N ASP A 694 8.02 17.48 -25.36
CA ASP A 694 6.85 18.13 -24.77
C ASP A 694 7.15 18.73 -23.39
N LEU A 695 8.22 18.30 -22.73
CA LEU A 695 8.62 18.81 -21.41
C LEU A 695 8.97 20.31 -21.46
N GLU A 696 9.71 20.74 -22.46
CA GLU A 696 10.05 22.16 -22.63
C GLU A 696 8.81 23.00 -22.92
N LYS A 697 7.87 22.47 -23.70
CA LYS A 697 6.58 23.13 -23.95
C LYS A 697 5.77 23.29 -22.67
N LEU A 698 5.80 22.30 -21.78
CA LEU A 698 5.13 22.34 -20.48
C LEU A 698 5.76 23.41 -19.57
N ARG A 699 7.10 23.45 -19.49
CA ARG A 699 7.86 24.41 -18.67
C ARG A 699 7.70 25.87 -19.11
N LEU A 700 7.56 26.11 -20.41
CA LEU A 700 7.37 27.45 -20.98
C LEU A 700 5.91 27.92 -20.96
N SER A 701 4.98 27.05 -20.57
CA SER A 701 3.55 27.37 -20.49
C SER A 701 3.14 27.84 -19.10
N ASP A 702 1.90 28.33 -18.97
CA ASP A 702 1.27 28.64 -17.69
C ASP A 702 0.59 27.41 -17.05
N PHE A 703 1.05 26.19 -17.37
CA PHE A 703 0.46 24.93 -16.91
C PHE A 703 0.30 24.87 -15.39
N GLU A 704 1.37 25.14 -14.64
CA GLU A 704 1.36 25.04 -13.18
C GLU A 704 0.39 26.06 -12.56
N GLU A 705 0.45 27.30 -13.03
CA GLU A 705 -0.41 28.39 -12.54
C GLU A 705 -1.88 28.11 -12.85
N TYR A 706 -2.19 27.69 -14.07
CA TYR A 706 -3.53 27.29 -14.46
C TYR A 706 -4.05 26.11 -13.64
N LEU A 707 -3.21 25.08 -13.44
CA LEU A 707 -3.60 23.91 -12.67
C LEU A 707 -3.90 24.29 -11.22
N LYS A 708 -3.05 25.09 -10.56
CA LYS A 708 -3.29 25.63 -9.21
C LYS A 708 -4.63 26.36 -9.14
N GLN A 709 -4.87 27.33 -10.03
CA GLN A 709 -6.11 28.09 -10.06
C GLN A 709 -7.34 27.20 -10.30
N SER A 710 -7.24 26.23 -11.21
CA SER A 710 -8.32 25.30 -11.50
C SER A 710 -8.66 24.41 -10.30
N LEU A 711 -7.66 23.95 -9.54
CA LEU A 711 -7.84 23.12 -8.36
C LEU A 711 -8.51 23.89 -7.23
N MET A 712 -8.15 25.17 -7.06
CA MET A 712 -8.72 26.05 -6.04
C MET A 712 -10.13 26.55 -6.37
N SER A 713 -10.54 26.53 -7.64
CA SER A 713 -11.88 26.98 -8.07
C SER A 713 -13.00 26.02 -7.62
N PRO A 714 -14.08 26.51 -6.97
CA PRO A 714 -15.28 25.73 -6.71
C PRO A 714 -15.85 25.29 -8.05
N SER A 715 -15.85 23.99 -8.27
CA SER A 715 -16.22 23.43 -9.57
C SER A 715 -17.73 23.31 -9.68
N GLU A 716 -18.39 24.42 -9.97
CA GLU A 716 -19.67 24.37 -10.66
C GLU A 716 -19.37 24.04 -12.13
N ILE A 717 -19.65 22.80 -12.53
CA ILE A 717 -19.72 22.42 -13.94
C ILE A 717 -21.01 22.96 -14.54
#